data_AF-A0A2D4VG43-F1
#
_entry.id   AF-A0A2D4VG43-F1
#
_cell.length_a   1.000
_cell.length_b   1.000
_cell.length_c   1.000
_cell.angle_alpha   90.00
_cell.angle_beta   90.00
_cell.angle_gamma   90.00
#
_symmetry.space_group_name_H-M   'P 1'
#
loop_
_entity.id
_entity.type
_entity.pdbx_description
1 polymer ?
#
loop_
_entity_poly.entity_id
_entity_poly.type
_entity_poly.pdbx_seq_one_letter_code
_entity_poly.pdbx_strand_id
1 'polypeptide(L)'
;MTLQIETFKNADLSQGWRPGNNAGGATLFKALGHPLTAPRAHALMDELKSEGPVALFDPMGYVSNFHAYYDLSKLDLSGYFVQRLEDLGGTFLGHEAAPLSALKASGAKAVLILTFDTDKTFGSIKHLFPEDARIVSLDDIRIDDDMLTNRKNYLDPLNFATNFALMREQEGPANGADHGIHTRVATANYWALHGAENPELWLALFDEKGEQIAEWREQLPGAGAPFAIDSSEIRERFGLGDFTGSLFIHAIRIAGHDVVKYALDMYGEDGLALSCSHDANAWPADFYAGMPAGDEDEEVTLFIQNSHPMPIPPHSVGLNIIGAQDVSWFEEEIPPFGTRAMSVDALLPQASWPDQVEIVAGRYFVRPRYEVKRKGGNRRIAHANVERTDLAPDPHIPDLEKHMGKGYIMPLPILPRDEFQSVMLPTPMATEQHELPIRAEMIDATGETVAVKFLGRIPRRESVEVDVESWIAEEGAKLPSGYGHVEFLYDFRDGGEADGWLHALGRFEQKASGHRAETIFGAHIYNTATIYKDEPQSYTNKPPGLTTRLFLRVGSLSGDDGGLDTMCHLIYPASTPWHEKSSTLLILHDAEGKPVAERKVEIACGGSFHWRLTEMFTAEEREKTGGAGYVIVRDTSCRLFGFHGLLNGEKSFCLDHMFGF
;
A
#
# COMPACT_ATOMS: atom_id res chain seq x y z
N MET A 1 2.96 -9.40 -21.57
CA MET A 1 1.66 -8.78 -21.93
C MET A 1 1.09 -8.18 -20.65
N THR A 2 0.60 -6.94 -20.66
CA THR A 2 -0.05 -6.37 -19.46
C THR A 2 -1.34 -7.12 -19.15
N LEU A 3 -1.53 -7.54 -17.89
CA LEU A 3 -2.78 -8.13 -17.44
C LEU A 3 -3.91 -7.11 -17.57
N GLN A 4 -4.96 -7.48 -18.32
CA GLN A 4 -6.18 -6.66 -18.45
C GLN A 4 -7.10 -6.90 -17.23
N ILE A 5 -6.57 -6.64 -16.04
CA ILE A 5 -7.30 -6.69 -14.78
C ILE A 5 -7.67 -5.26 -14.41
N GLU A 6 -8.95 -4.99 -14.23
CA GLU A 6 -9.39 -3.72 -13.68
C GLU A 6 -9.14 -3.71 -12.17
N THR A 7 -8.15 -2.95 -11.72
CA THR A 7 -7.70 -2.94 -10.31
C THR A 7 -8.17 -1.67 -9.60
N PHE A 8 -8.27 -0.56 -10.35
CA PHE A 8 -8.76 0.76 -9.92
C PHE A 8 -9.87 1.25 -10.83
N LYS A 9 -10.90 1.86 -10.23
CA LYS A 9 -11.75 2.84 -10.91
C LYS A 9 -11.51 4.18 -10.25
N ASN A 10 -10.94 5.13 -10.98
CA ASN A 10 -11.02 6.52 -10.55
C ASN A 10 -12.49 6.89 -10.37
N ALA A 11 -12.77 7.72 -9.38
CA ALA A 11 -14.10 8.26 -9.22
C ALA A 11 -14.46 9.03 -10.49
N ASP A 12 -15.38 8.49 -11.28
CA ASP A 12 -16.08 9.29 -12.28
C ASP A 12 -16.85 10.38 -11.53
N LEU A 13 -16.28 11.59 -11.51
CA LEU A 13 -16.87 12.73 -10.81
C LEU A 13 -18.24 13.12 -11.41
N SER A 14 -18.59 12.66 -12.61
CA SER A 14 -19.92 12.87 -13.22
C SER A 14 -21.04 12.06 -12.53
N GLN A 15 -20.68 11.01 -11.78
CA GLN A 15 -21.61 10.15 -11.03
C GLN A 15 -21.63 10.45 -9.51
N GLY A 16 -20.90 11.47 -9.06
CA GLY A 16 -20.78 11.85 -7.65
C GLY A 16 -19.51 11.31 -6.97
N TRP A 17 -19.19 11.89 -5.81
CA TRP A 17 -17.95 11.64 -5.07
C TRP A 17 -17.83 10.17 -4.61
N ARG A 18 -16.70 9.54 -4.94
CA ARG A 18 -16.11 8.39 -4.24
C ARG A 18 -14.69 8.79 -3.84
N PRO A 19 -14.16 8.36 -2.69
CA PRO A 19 -12.79 8.68 -2.33
C PRO A 19 -11.84 7.99 -3.32
N GLY A 20 -11.19 8.77 -4.17
CA GLY A 20 -10.01 8.34 -4.92
C GLY A 20 -8.96 7.86 -3.91
N ASN A 21 -8.44 6.65 -4.13
CA ASN A 21 -7.49 5.92 -3.29
C ASN A 21 -8.03 5.23 -2.01
N ASN A 22 -9.32 5.29 -1.64
CA ASN A 22 -9.84 4.61 -0.42
C ASN A 22 -10.95 3.57 -0.67
N ALA A 23 -11.17 3.15 -1.91
CA ALA A 23 -11.87 1.89 -2.17
C ALA A 23 -10.83 0.78 -2.20
N GLY A 24 -11.07 -0.37 -1.54
CA GLY A 24 -10.14 -1.50 -1.49
C GLY A 24 -9.97 -2.23 -2.83
N GLY A 25 -9.68 -1.52 -3.92
CA GLY A 25 -9.59 -2.04 -5.28
C GLY A 25 -10.94 -2.51 -5.84
N ALA A 26 -10.92 -3.01 -7.08
CA ALA A 26 -12.10 -3.65 -7.66
C ALA A 26 -12.42 -4.97 -6.93
N THR A 27 -13.63 -5.09 -6.37
CA THR A 27 -14.03 -6.30 -5.62
C THR A 27 -14.04 -7.56 -6.49
N LEU A 28 -14.36 -7.44 -7.79
CA LEU A 28 -14.30 -8.57 -8.72
C LEU A 28 -12.89 -9.16 -8.83
N PHE A 29 -11.87 -8.31 -8.90
CA PHE A 29 -10.47 -8.70 -8.93
C PHE A 29 -10.11 -9.55 -7.71
N LYS A 30 -10.47 -9.08 -6.51
CA LYS A 30 -10.22 -9.79 -5.24
C LYS A 30 -11.00 -11.09 -5.14
N ALA A 31 -12.24 -11.10 -5.59
CA ALA A 31 -13.10 -12.29 -5.55
C ALA A 31 -12.58 -13.41 -6.45
N LEU A 32 -12.20 -13.08 -7.69
CA LEU A 32 -11.65 -14.06 -8.63
C LEU A 32 -10.23 -14.47 -8.23
N GLY A 33 -9.40 -13.54 -7.75
CA GLY A 33 -8.03 -13.83 -7.32
C GLY A 33 -7.91 -14.52 -5.95
N HIS A 34 -9.01 -14.71 -5.22
CA HIS A 34 -8.98 -15.23 -3.85
C HIS A 34 -8.42 -16.67 -3.80
N PRO A 35 -7.50 -16.99 -2.86
CA PRO A 35 -6.91 -18.34 -2.78
C PRO A 35 -7.92 -19.48 -2.60
N LEU A 36 -9.04 -19.24 -1.90
CA LEU A 36 -10.14 -20.23 -1.80
C LEU A 36 -11.00 -20.35 -3.07
N THR A 37 -11.07 -19.31 -3.90
CA THR A 37 -11.80 -19.33 -5.17
C THR A 37 -10.99 -20.01 -6.26
N ALA A 38 -9.66 -19.83 -6.26
CA ALA A 38 -8.80 -20.32 -7.32
C ALA A 38 -8.86 -21.83 -7.60
N PRO A 39 -8.75 -22.73 -6.60
CA PRO A 39 -8.92 -24.17 -6.84
C PRO A 39 -10.29 -24.52 -7.41
N ARG A 40 -11.36 -23.85 -6.96
CA ARG A 40 -12.74 -24.08 -7.43
C ARG A 40 -12.88 -23.65 -8.90
N ALA A 41 -12.29 -22.51 -9.27
CA ALA A 41 -12.30 -22.02 -10.63
C ALA A 41 -11.47 -22.91 -11.59
N HIS A 42 -10.31 -23.41 -11.17
CA HIS A 42 -9.56 -24.39 -11.97
C HIS A 42 -10.36 -25.68 -12.19
N ALA A 43 -10.98 -26.21 -11.14
CA ALA A 43 -11.86 -27.39 -11.26
C ALA A 43 -13.03 -27.13 -12.21
N LEU A 44 -13.70 -25.97 -12.11
CA LEU A 44 -14.78 -25.57 -13.01
C LEU A 44 -14.31 -25.53 -14.47
N MET A 45 -13.12 -24.97 -14.73
CA MET A 45 -12.55 -24.91 -16.08
C MET A 45 -12.24 -26.30 -16.65
N ASP A 46 -11.69 -27.20 -15.84
CA ASP A 46 -11.41 -28.58 -16.26
C ASP A 46 -12.69 -29.37 -16.53
N GLU A 47 -13.72 -29.19 -15.70
CA GLU A 47 -15.04 -29.76 -15.92
C GLU A 47 -15.65 -29.24 -17.23
N LEU A 48 -15.71 -27.91 -17.44
CA LEU A 48 -16.25 -27.31 -18.65
C LEU A 48 -15.53 -27.78 -19.91
N LYS A 49 -14.20 -27.93 -19.84
CA LYS A 49 -13.40 -28.47 -20.94
C LYS A 49 -13.81 -29.89 -21.33
N SER A 50 -14.28 -30.69 -20.38
CA SER A 50 -14.72 -32.08 -20.61
C SER A 50 -16.14 -32.21 -21.16
N GLU A 51 -16.99 -31.18 -21.02
CA GLU A 51 -18.42 -31.19 -21.42
C GLU A 51 -18.65 -30.96 -22.92
N GLY A 52 -17.64 -30.43 -23.64
CA GLY A 52 -17.72 -30.09 -25.07
C GLY A 52 -17.97 -28.60 -25.31
N PRO A 53 -18.75 -28.20 -26.34
CA PRO A 53 -18.94 -26.79 -26.67
C PRO A 53 -19.59 -25.98 -25.53
N VAL A 54 -18.94 -24.90 -25.11
CA VAL A 54 -19.35 -24.00 -24.03
C VAL A 54 -19.84 -22.68 -24.61
N ALA A 55 -20.99 -22.16 -24.18
CA ALA A 55 -21.39 -20.79 -24.45
C ALA A 55 -20.97 -19.88 -23.29
N LEU A 56 -20.31 -18.76 -23.59
CA LEU A 56 -20.01 -17.73 -22.61
C LEU A 56 -21.15 -16.74 -22.58
N PHE A 57 -21.82 -16.60 -21.44
CA PHE A 57 -22.79 -15.55 -21.23
C PHE A 57 -22.22 -14.50 -20.26
N ASP A 58 -21.99 -13.30 -20.77
CA ASP A 58 -21.36 -12.20 -20.06
C ASP A 58 -22.32 -11.01 -19.91
N PRO A 59 -23.21 -11.05 -18.89
CA PRO A 59 -24.18 -9.99 -18.68
C PRO A 59 -23.57 -8.69 -18.13
N MET A 60 -22.35 -8.75 -17.57
CA MET A 60 -21.73 -7.65 -16.82
C MET A 60 -20.41 -7.14 -17.42
N GLY A 61 -19.89 -7.76 -18.48
CA GLY A 61 -18.61 -7.40 -19.10
C GLY A 61 -17.39 -7.96 -18.35
N TYR A 62 -17.53 -9.10 -17.69
CA TYR A 62 -16.50 -9.71 -16.84
C TYR A 62 -15.56 -10.66 -17.60
N VAL A 63 -15.82 -10.96 -18.87
CA VAL A 63 -15.09 -11.98 -19.63
C VAL A 63 -13.57 -11.76 -19.64
N SER A 64 -13.10 -10.53 -19.83
CA SER A 64 -11.66 -10.23 -19.83
C SER A 64 -11.01 -10.41 -18.47
N ASN A 65 -11.70 -10.02 -17.39
CA ASN A 65 -11.19 -10.17 -16.02
C ASN A 65 -11.12 -11.65 -15.63
N PHE A 66 -12.14 -12.45 -15.98
CA PHE A 66 -12.11 -13.89 -15.72
C PHE A 66 -11.02 -14.59 -16.55
N HIS A 67 -10.91 -14.25 -17.84
CA HIS A 67 -9.89 -14.79 -18.74
C HIS A 67 -8.46 -14.51 -18.27
N ALA A 68 -8.22 -13.33 -17.67
CA ALA A 68 -6.91 -12.94 -17.16
C ALA A 68 -6.36 -13.94 -16.11
N TYR A 69 -7.24 -14.54 -15.30
CA TYR A 69 -6.86 -15.57 -14.32
C TYR A 69 -7.04 -16.99 -14.84
N TYR A 70 -8.12 -17.21 -15.58
CA TYR A 70 -8.57 -18.53 -15.99
C TYR A 70 -8.72 -18.54 -17.51
N ASP A 71 -7.68 -19.03 -18.18
CA ASP A 71 -7.55 -19.01 -19.64
C ASP A 71 -8.71 -19.72 -20.37
N LEU A 72 -9.75 -18.93 -20.71
CA LEU A 72 -10.91 -19.33 -21.50
C LEU A 72 -10.57 -19.87 -22.90
N SER A 73 -9.35 -19.66 -23.44
CA SER A 73 -8.97 -20.24 -24.75
C SER A 73 -8.80 -21.77 -24.70
N LYS A 74 -8.77 -22.34 -23.49
CA LYS A 74 -8.74 -23.79 -23.26
C LYS A 74 -10.10 -24.47 -23.47
N LEU A 75 -11.19 -23.69 -23.56
CA LEU A 75 -12.54 -24.20 -23.78
C LEU A 75 -12.88 -24.23 -25.27
N ASP A 76 -13.70 -25.20 -25.68
CA ASP A 76 -14.34 -25.20 -27.00
C ASP A 76 -15.52 -24.22 -26.98
N LEU A 77 -15.38 -23.03 -27.57
CA LEU A 77 -16.39 -21.99 -27.48
C LEU A 77 -17.43 -22.11 -28.61
N SER A 78 -18.70 -22.22 -28.23
CA SER A 78 -19.85 -22.20 -29.14
C SER A 78 -20.36 -20.77 -29.45
N GLY A 79 -19.97 -19.78 -28.63
CA GLY A 79 -20.33 -18.38 -28.83
C GLY A 79 -20.11 -17.50 -27.60
N TYR A 80 -20.07 -16.18 -27.85
CA TYR A 80 -20.01 -15.13 -26.84
C TYR A 80 -21.33 -14.37 -26.84
N PHE A 81 -22.03 -14.37 -25.70
CA PHE A 81 -23.38 -13.83 -25.57
C PHE A 81 -23.42 -12.72 -24.52
N VAL A 82 -24.11 -11.63 -24.82
CA VAL A 82 -24.23 -10.44 -23.95
C VAL A 82 -25.68 -10.08 -23.70
N GLN A 83 -25.92 -9.34 -22.62
CA GLN A 83 -27.26 -8.87 -22.26
C GLN A 83 -27.53 -7.43 -22.70
N ARG A 84 -26.52 -6.55 -22.66
CA ARG A 84 -26.66 -5.14 -23.05
C ARG A 84 -26.49 -4.99 -24.55
N LEU A 85 -27.30 -4.16 -25.18
CA LEU A 85 -27.17 -3.90 -26.62
C LEU A 85 -25.92 -3.09 -26.94
N GLU A 86 -25.46 -2.29 -25.98
CA GLU A 86 -24.23 -1.51 -26.01
C GLU A 86 -22.97 -2.39 -26.12
N ASP A 87 -23.06 -3.65 -25.71
CA ASP A 87 -21.96 -4.61 -25.80
C ASP A 87 -21.95 -5.36 -27.14
N LEU A 88 -22.99 -5.21 -27.97
CA LEU A 88 -23.01 -5.78 -29.32
C LEU A 88 -21.95 -5.11 -30.18
N GLY A 89 -21.29 -5.92 -31.02
CA GLY A 89 -20.11 -5.49 -31.78
C GLY A 89 -18.78 -5.69 -31.04
N GLY A 90 -18.83 -6.04 -29.75
CA GLY A 90 -17.67 -6.59 -29.05
C GLY A 90 -17.24 -7.94 -29.62
N THR A 91 -15.98 -8.32 -29.41
CA THR A 91 -15.45 -9.62 -29.82
C THR A 91 -14.64 -10.24 -28.68
N PHE A 92 -14.74 -11.56 -28.51
CA PHE A 92 -13.91 -12.29 -27.56
C PHE A 92 -13.46 -13.62 -28.16
N LEU A 93 -12.14 -13.87 -28.16
CA LEU A 93 -11.49 -15.06 -28.74
C LEU A 93 -12.01 -15.44 -30.14
N GLY A 94 -12.26 -14.44 -30.99
CA GLY A 94 -12.74 -14.64 -32.37
C GLY A 94 -14.26 -14.78 -32.52
N HIS A 95 -15.04 -14.75 -31.43
CA HIS A 95 -16.49 -14.73 -31.46
C HIS A 95 -17.03 -13.32 -31.33
N GLU A 96 -17.93 -12.92 -32.25
CA GLU A 96 -18.69 -11.67 -32.12
C GLU A 96 -19.75 -11.82 -31.02
N ALA A 97 -19.95 -10.75 -30.24
CA ALA A 97 -20.96 -10.68 -29.21
C ALA A 97 -22.36 -10.81 -29.83
N ALA A 98 -23.07 -11.88 -29.47
CA ALA A 98 -24.45 -12.13 -29.87
C ALA A 98 -25.41 -11.77 -28.72
N PRO A 99 -26.66 -11.36 -29.02
CA PRO A 99 -27.64 -11.11 -27.97
C PRO A 99 -28.02 -12.42 -27.26
N LEU A 100 -28.34 -12.35 -25.97
CA LEU A 100 -28.83 -13.49 -25.17
C LEU A 100 -29.94 -14.29 -25.86
N SER A 101 -30.82 -13.66 -26.66
CA SER A 101 -31.88 -14.36 -27.40
C SER A 101 -31.38 -15.40 -28.40
N ALA A 102 -30.13 -15.31 -28.85
CA ALA A 102 -29.49 -16.29 -29.74
C ALA A 102 -28.90 -17.50 -28.98
N LEU A 103 -28.75 -17.41 -27.65
CA LEU A 103 -28.08 -18.42 -26.83
C LEU A 103 -28.69 -19.82 -26.97
N LYS A 104 -30.04 -19.92 -27.01
CA LYS A 104 -30.73 -21.22 -27.17
C LYS A 104 -30.31 -21.98 -28.43
N ALA A 105 -29.93 -21.26 -29.49
CA ALA A 105 -29.58 -21.84 -30.79
C ALA A 105 -28.06 -22.10 -30.95
N SER A 106 -27.25 -21.87 -29.91
CA SER A 106 -25.78 -21.99 -29.96
C SER A 106 -25.28 -23.42 -30.16
N GLY A 107 -26.08 -24.42 -29.81
CA GLY A 107 -25.65 -25.83 -29.77
C GLY A 107 -24.74 -26.17 -28.59
N ALA A 108 -24.58 -25.26 -27.62
CA ALA A 108 -23.75 -25.47 -26.45
C ALA A 108 -24.21 -26.67 -25.60
N LYS A 109 -23.23 -27.40 -25.06
CA LYS A 109 -23.40 -28.45 -24.03
C LYS A 109 -23.27 -27.90 -22.61
N ALA A 110 -22.57 -26.79 -22.45
CA ALA A 110 -22.54 -26.04 -21.20
C ALA A 110 -22.70 -24.54 -21.45
N VAL A 111 -23.24 -23.82 -20.47
CA VAL A 111 -23.29 -22.35 -20.45
C VAL A 111 -22.55 -21.90 -19.20
N LEU A 112 -21.48 -21.11 -19.38
CA LEU A 112 -20.80 -20.42 -18.30
C LEU A 112 -21.34 -18.99 -18.21
N ILE A 113 -22.05 -18.70 -17.12
CA ILE A 113 -22.56 -17.36 -16.82
C ILE A 113 -21.50 -16.61 -16.00
N LEU A 114 -20.92 -15.56 -16.57
CA LEU A 114 -19.85 -14.76 -15.96
C LEU A 114 -20.41 -13.67 -15.04
N THR A 115 -21.19 -14.07 -14.03
CA THR A 115 -21.60 -13.21 -12.91
C THR A 115 -21.89 -14.03 -11.66
N PHE A 116 -21.79 -13.38 -10.50
CA PHE A 116 -22.26 -13.88 -9.21
C PHE A 116 -23.72 -13.49 -8.95
N ASP A 117 -24.32 -14.05 -7.90
CA ASP A 117 -25.68 -13.80 -7.42
C ASP A 117 -26.78 -14.09 -8.46
N THR A 118 -26.60 -15.16 -9.23
CA THR A 118 -27.44 -15.53 -10.38
C THR A 118 -28.87 -15.92 -10.02
N ASP A 119 -29.08 -16.45 -8.81
CA ASP A 119 -30.42 -16.84 -8.31
C ASP A 119 -31.42 -15.69 -8.32
N LYS A 120 -30.96 -14.45 -8.20
CA LYS A 120 -31.81 -13.24 -8.15
C LYS A 120 -32.27 -12.80 -9.52
N THR A 121 -31.54 -13.13 -10.57
CA THR A 121 -31.61 -12.44 -11.88
C THR A 121 -32.01 -13.37 -13.01
N PHE A 122 -31.59 -14.64 -13.00
CA PHE A 122 -31.69 -15.49 -14.20
C PHE A 122 -32.89 -16.45 -14.23
N GLY A 123 -33.61 -16.61 -13.12
CA GLY A 123 -34.79 -17.50 -13.07
C GLY A 123 -35.85 -17.19 -14.14
N SER A 124 -36.07 -15.91 -14.43
CA SER A 124 -37.06 -15.46 -15.42
C SER A 124 -36.64 -15.70 -16.88
N ILE A 125 -35.34 -15.79 -17.15
CA ILE A 125 -34.77 -15.90 -18.52
C ILE A 125 -34.17 -17.27 -18.82
N LYS A 126 -34.24 -18.22 -17.89
CA LYS A 126 -33.75 -19.60 -18.06
C LYS A 126 -34.29 -20.30 -19.32
N HIS A 127 -35.50 -19.97 -19.76
CA HIS A 127 -36.12 -20.53 -20.97
C HIS A 127 -35.40 -20.14 -22.28
N LEU A 128 -34.49 -19.16 -22.24
CA LEU A 128 -33.63 -18.74 -23.35
C LEU A 128 -32.31 -19.52 -23.43
N PHE A 129 -32.03 -20.40 -22.48
CA PHE A 129 -30.84 -21.24 -22.45
C PHE A 129 -31.12 -22.55 -23.20
N PRO A 130 -30.09 -23.26 -23.72
CA PRO A 130 -30.28 -24.58 -24.33
C PRO A 130 -30.85 -25.58 -23.30
N GLU A 131 -31.83 -26.39 -23.71
CA GLU A 131 -32.63 -27.22 -22.79
C GLU A 131 -31.81 -28.31 -22.07
N ASP A 132 -30.83 -28.89 -22.75
CA ASP A 132 -29.96 -29.95 -22.23
C ASP A 132 -28.57 -29.46 -21.82
N ALA A 133 -28.32 -28.15 -21.83
CA ALA A 133 -27.01 -27.62 -21.45
C ALA A 133 -26.84 -27.60 -19.93
N ARG A 134 -25.65 -27.98 -19.46
CA ARG A 134 -25.22 -27.73 -18.09
C ARG A 134 -25.07 -26.22 -17.89
N ILE A 135 -25.78 -25.64 -16.92
CA ILE A 135 -25.67 -24.22 -16.60
C ILE A 135 -24.82 -24.09 -15.34
N VAL A 136 -23.73 -23.34 -15.43
CA VAL A 136 -22.84 -23.00 -14.32
C VAL A 136 -22.62 -21.49 -14.29
N SER A 137 -22.25 -20.96 -13.13
CA SER A 137 -21.98 -19.54 -12.97
C SER A 137 -20.81 -19.28 -12.03
N LEU A 138 -20.48 -18.00 -11.82
CA LEU A 138 -19.48 -17.67 -10.80
C LEU A 138 -19.97 -17.98 -9.39
N ASP A 139 -21.26 -18.24 -9.16
CA ASP A 139 -21.74 -18.70 -7.84
C ASP A 139 -21.09 -20.03 -7.40
N ASP A 140 -20.70 -20.88 -8.36
CA ASP A 140 -20.08 -22.18 -8.11
C ASP A 140 -18.63 -22.07 -7.55
N ILE A 141 -18.02 -20.88 -7.64
CA ILE A 141 -16.63 -20.62 -7.20
C ILE A 141 -16.55 -19.61 -6.06
N ARG A 142 -17.70 -19.29 -5.44
CA ARG A 142 -17.76 -18.39 -4.29
C ARG A 142 -16.94 -18.91 -3.12
N ILE A 143 -16.43 -18.00 -2.28
CA ILE A 143 -16.01 -18.33 -0.92
C ILE A 143 -17.24 -18.68 -0.06
N ASP A 144 -16.99 -19.31 1.08
CA ASP A 144 -18.05 -19.83 1.93
C ASP A 144 -18.87 -18.70 2.61
N ASP A 145 -20.18 -18.90 2.76
CA ASP A 145 -21.13 -17.88 3.23
C ASP A 145 -20.86 -17.40 4.68
N ASP A 146 -20.13 -18.16 5.48
CA ASP A 146 -19.73 -17.78 6.83
C ASP A 146 -18.59 -16.75 6.86
N MET A 147 -17.90 -16.57 5.73
CA MET A 147 -16.86 -15.55 5.53
C MET A 147 -17.43 -14.21 5.05
N LEU A 148 -18.68 -14.19 4.57
CA LEU A 148 -19.31 -12.99 4.00
C LEU A 148 -19.88 -12.07 5.08
N THR A 149 -19.46 -10.81 5.06
CA THR A 149 -20.07 -9.72 5.84
C THR A 149 -21.47 -9.37 5.31
N ASN A 150 -21.61 -9.21 3.99
CA ASN A 150 -22.87 -8.96 3.30
C ASN A 150 -23.23 -10.14 2.39
N ARG A 151 -24.06 -11.05 2.90
CA ARG A 151 -24.57 -12.21 2.13
C ARG A 151 -25.52 -11.84 0.98
N LYS A 152 -26.06 -10.60 0.95
CA LYS A 152 -27.02 -10.17 -0.08
C LYS A 152 -26.36 -9.65 -1.35
N ASN A 153 -25.06 -9.36 -1.31
CA ASN A 153 -24.31 -8.89 -2.47
C ASN A 153 -22.92 -9.51 -2.36
N TYR A 154 -22.63 -10.53 -3.16
CA TYR A 154 -21.37 -11.25 -3.05
C TYR A 154 -20.18 -10.29 -3.28
N LEU A 155 -20.27 -9.43 -4.30
CA LEU A 155 -19.25 -8.43 -4.61
C LEU A 155 -19.36 -7.14 -3.78
N ASP A 156 -19.91 -7.21 -2.57
CA ASP A 156 -19.80 -6.12 -1.60
C ASP A 156 -18.33 -5.97 -1.17
N PRO A 157 -17.75 -4.74 -1.16
CA PRO A 157 -16.37 -4.54 -0.74
C PRO A 157 -16.06 -5.12 0.66
N LEU A 158 -17.01 -5.07 1.59
CA LEU A 158 -16.82 -5.63 2.95
C LEU A 158 -16.71 -7.16 2.99
N ASN A 159 -17.03 -7.86 1.89
CA ASN A 159 -16.76 -9.30 1.77
C ASN A 159 -15.30 -9.60 1.42
N PHE A 160 -14.54 -8.63 0.91
CA PHE A 160 -13.19 -8.81 0.38
C PHE A 160 -12.20 -7.77 0.93
N ALA A 161 -12.17 -7.64 2.25
CA ALA A 161 -11.11 -6.91 2.93
C ALA A 161 -9.85 -7.77 3.01
N THR A 162 -9.10 -7.76 1.91
CA THR A 162 -7.89 -8.57 1.75
C THR A 162 -6.64 -7.71 1.64
N ASN A 163 -5.46 -8.26 1.97
CA ASN A 163 -4.14 -7.69 1.67
C ASN A 163 -3.05 -8.79 1.72
N PHE A 164 -1.84 -8.50 1.23
CA PHE A 164 -0.68 -9.40 1.30
C PHE A 164 0.44 -8.78 2.12
N ALA A 165 1.05 -9.54 3.01
CA ALA A 165 2.24 -9.13 3.76
C ALA A 165 3.43 -10.03 3.45
N LEU A 166 4.62 -9.45 3.29
CA LEU A 166 5.88 -10.20 3.17
C LEU A 166 6.20 -10.83 4.53
N MET A 167 6.37 -12.15 4.54
CA MET A 167 6.85 -12.87 5.71
C MET A 167 8.22 -13.48 5.42
N ARG A 168 9.19 -13.10 6.23
CA ARG A 168 10.55 -13.62 6.22
C ARG A 168 10.91 -14.13 7.61
N GLU A 169 11.31 -15.39 7.67
CA GLU A 169 11.72 -16.09 8.86
C GLU A 169 12.98 -16.88 8.55
N GLN A 170 14.08 -16.52 9.20
CA GLN A 170 15.36 -17.15 8.98
C GLN A 170 16.07 -17.32 10.32
N GLU A 171 16.28 -18.56 10.75
CA GLU A 171 17.16 -18.83 11.89
C GLU A 171 18.57 -18.41 11.56
N GLY A 172 19.05 -18.77 10.36
CA GLY A 172 20.43 -18.54 9.94
C GLY A 172 21.46 -19.28 10.81
N PRO A 173 22.74 -19.32 10.40
CA PRO A 173 23.80 -19.86 11.25
C PRO A 173 24.07 -18.91 12.41
N ALA A 174 24.25 -19.42 13.64
CA ALA A 174 24.39 -18.66 14.89
C ALA A 174 25.46 -17.53 14.90
N ASN A 175 26.35 -17.47 13.92
CA ASN A 175 27.39 -16.45 13.77
C ASN A 175 27.38 -15.77 12.38
N GLY A 176 26.31 -15.92 11.60
CA GLY A 176 26.16 -15.29 10.28
C GLY A 176 25.43 -13.96 10.37
N ALA A 177 25.67 -13.07 9.40
CA ALA A 177 25.00 -11.77 9.28
C ALA A 177 23.50 -11.86 8.90
N ASP A 178 22.96 -13.08 8.77
CA ASP A 178 21.57 -13.42 8.48
C ASP A 178 20.96 -14.27 9.62
N HIS A 179 21.58 -14.27 10.81
CA HIS A 179 21.05 -14.99 11.97
C HIS A 179 19.84 -14.26 12.56
N GLY A 180 18.75 -15.00 12.76
CA GLY A 180 17.56 -14.54 13.48
C GLY A 180 16.87 -13.35 12.81
N ILE A 181 16.48 -13.48 11.53
CA ILE A 181 15.68 -12.48 10.83
C ILE A 181 14.21 -12.87 10.86
N HIS A 182 13.38 -11.94 11.33
CA HIS A 182 11.96 -12.13 11.52
C HIS A 182 11.17 -10.97 10.92
N THR A 183 9.89 -11.22 10.67
CA THR A 183 8.92 -10.22 10.25
C THR A 183 7.68 -10.27 11.11
N ARG A 184 7.08 -9.10 11.33
CA ARG A 184 5.89 -8.97 12.16
C ARG A 184 4.89 -8.02 11.51
N VAL A 185 3.68 -8.51 11.29
CA VAL A 185 2.53 -7.66 10.95
C VAL A 185 1.87 -7.20 12.24
N ALA A 186 1.71 -5.89 12.42
CA ALA A 186 1.07 -5.30 13.59
C ALA A 186 -0.08 -4.36 13.19
N THR A 187 -1.22 -4.49 13.85
CA THR A 187 -2.41 -3.65 13.60
C THR A 187 -3.35 -3.69 14.81
N ALA A 188 -4.60 -3.25 14.67
CA ALA A 188 -5.61 -3.27 15.72
C ALA A 188 -7.00 -3.65 15.19
N ASN A 189 -7.89 -4.10 16.07
CA ASN A 189 -9.28 -4.39 15.74
C ASN A 189 -10.12 -3.10 15.68
N TYR A 190 -9.88 -2.27 14.67
CA TYR A 190 -10.66 -1.06 14.43
C TYR A 190 -12.06 -1.34 13.86
N TRP A 191 -12.28 -2.50 13.22
CA TRP A 191 -13.60 -2.87 12.69
C TRP A 191 -14.65 -3.00 13.80
N ALA A 192 -14.28 -3.54 14.97
CA ALA A 192 -15.20 -3.62 16.11
C ALA A 192 -15.58 -2.23 16.66
N LEU A 193 -14.75 -1.20 16.46
CA LEU A 193 -15.13 0.20 16.76
C LEU A 193 -16.21 0.73 15.81
N HIS A 194 -16.39 0.09 14.66
CA HIS A 194 -17.48 0.34 13.70
C HIS A 194 -18.68 -0.60 13.90
N GLY A 195 -18.69 -1.40 14.97
CA GLY A 195 -19.80 -2.29 15.29
C GLY A 195 -19.72 -3.68 14.65
N ALA A 196 -18.55 -4.10 14.18
CA ALA A 196 -18.34 -5.49 13.76
C ALA A 196 -18.53 -6.45 14.95
N GLU A 197 -19.29 -7.52 14.76
CA GLU A 197 -19.50 -8.57 15.76
C GLU A 197 -18.63 -9.78 15.44
N ASN A 198 -17.75 -10.15 16.39
CA ASN A 198 -16.81 -11.27 16.27
C ASN A 198 -15.99 -11.27 14.96
N PRO A 199 -15.33 -10.15 14.60
CA PRO A 199 -14.48 -10.12 13.41
C PRO A 199 -13.31 -11.09 13.57
N GLU A 200 -12.85 -11.65 12.47
CA GLU A 200 -11.81 -12.69 12.42
C GLU A 200 -10.96 -12.49 11.18
N LEU A 201 -9.76 -13.04 11.17
CA LEU A 201 -8.92 -13.15 9.98
C LEU A 201 -8.95 -14.59 9.47
N TRP A 202 -9.10 -14.77 8.18
CA TRP A 202 -8.63 -15.97 7.48
C TRP A 202 -7.26 -15.69 6.89
N LEU A 203 -6.31 -16.58 7.13
CA LEU A 203 -4.89 -16.37 6.88
C LEU A 203 -4.33 -17.59 6.12
N ALA A 204 -3.58 -17.33 5.06
CA ALA A 204 -2.87 -18.35 4.29
C ALA A 204 -1.46 -17.88 3.97
N LEU A 205 -0.45 -18.67 4.33
CA LEU A 205 0.95 -18.40 4.04
C LEU A 205 1.41 -19.24 2.85
N PHE A 206 1.92 -18.56 1.83
CA PHE A 206 2.52 -19.17 0.64
C PHE A 206 4.04 -18.99 0.68
N ASP A 207 4.79 -20.01 0.29
CA ASP A 207 6.26 -19.96 0.21
C ASP A 207 6.76 -19.35 -1.11
N GLU A 208 8.07 -19.41 -1.34
CA GLU A 208 8.70 -18.91 -2.58
C GLU A 208 8.18 -19.60 -3.85
N LYS A 209 7.71 -20.85 -3.73
CA LYS A 209 7.16 -21.64 -4.84
C LYS A 209 5.66 -21.48 -5.02
N GLY A 210 5.01 -20.70 -4.15
CA GLY A 210 3.56 -20.55 -4.16
C GLY A 210 2.82 -21.72 -3.52
N GLU A 211 3.52 -22.60 -2.79
CA GLU A 211 2.90 -23.68 -2.04
C GLU A 211 2.30 -23.10 -0.75
N GLN A 212 1.04 -23.44 -0.45
CA GLN A 212 0.41 -23.07 0.82
C GLN A 212 1.01 -23.92 1.95
N ILE A 213 1.84 -23.30 2.79
CA ILE A 213 2.55 -23.97 3.88
C ILE A 213 1.84 -23.85 5.24
N ALA A 214 0.91 -22.90 5.39
CA ALA A 214 0.04 -22.79 6.56
C ALA A 214 -1.29 -22.11 6.21
N GLU A 215 -2.35 -22.49 6.91
CA GLU A 215 -3.67 -21.85 6.86
C GLU A 215 -4.34 -21.91 8.22
N TRP A 216 -4.94 -20.80 8.67
CA TRP A 216 -5.72 -20.76 9.90
C TRP A 216 -6.71 -19.61 9.92
N ARG A 217 -7.60 -19.65 10.93
CA ARG A 217 -8.44 -18.52 11.31
C ARG A 217 -7.98 -17.95 12.65
N GLU A 218 -7.93 -16.63 12.74
CA GLU A 218 -7.45 -15.89 13.91
C GLU A 218 -8.55 -14.95 14.42
N GLN A 219 -9.05 -15.22 15.62
CA GLN A 219 -10.10 -14.42 16.23
C GLN A 219 -9.51 -13.07 16.66
N LEU A 220 -10.09 -11.96 16.19
CA LEU A 220 -9.60 -10.65 16.58
C LEU A 220 -9.92 -10.36 18.06
N PRO A 221 -9.04 -9.62 18.76
CA PRO A 221 -9.23 -9.24 20.15
C PRO A 221 -10.38 -8.23 20.32
N GLY A 222 -10.56 -7.70 21.54
CA GLY A 222 -11.60 -6.71 21.83
C GLY A 222 -11.54 -5.45 20.95
N ALA A 223 -12.59 -4.63 21.00
CA ALA A 223 -12.70 -3.45 20.15
C ALA A 223 -11.54 -2.47 20.37
N GLY A 224 -10.82 -2.14 19.28
CA GLY A 224 -9.65 -1.27 19.33
C GLY A 224 -8.41 -1.92 19.93
N ALA A 225 -8.44 -3.16 20.39
CA ALA A 225 -7.26 -3.84 20.91
C ALA A 225 -6.26 -4.12 19.77
N PRO A 226 -4.96 -3.92 19.99
CA PRO A 226 -3.92 -4.24 19.03
C PRO A 226 -3.69 -5.76 18.97
N PHE A 227 -3.13 -6.21 17.85
CA PHE A 227 -2.67 -7.59 17.67
C PHE A 227 -1.50 -7.63 16.70
N ALA A 228 -0.76 -8.74 16.73
CA ALA A 228 0.35 -8.98 15.82
C ALA A 228 0.29 -10.41 15.26
N ILE A 229 0.89 -10.60 14.09
CA ILE A 229 1.17 -11.89 13.48
C ILE A 229 2.68 -11.92 13.23
N ASP A 230 3.38 -12.79 13.95
CA ASP A 230 4.84 -12.87 13.93
C ASP A 230 5.33 -14.12 13.18
N SER A 231 6.34 -13.96 12.34
CA SER A 231 6.89 -15.05 11.55
C SER A 231 7.51 -16.16 12.40
N SER A 232 8.10 -15.82 13.55
CA SER A 232 8.68 -16.79 14.50
C SER A 232 7.59 -17.62 15.18
N GLU A 233 6.48 -16.98 15.58
CA GLU A 233 5.32 -17.66 16.15
C GLU A 233 4.65 -18.58 15.12
N ILE A 234 4.54 -18.14 13.86
CA ILE A 234 4.03 -18.97 12.76
C ILE A 234 4.93 -20.20 12.59
N ARG A 235 6.26 -20.00 12.56
CA ARG A 235 7.22 -21.07 12.41
C ARG A 235 7.06 -22.12 13.50
N GLU A 236 6.97 -21.70 14.76
CA GLU A 236 6.74 -22.59 15.89
C GLU A 236 5.38 -23.29 15.79
N ARG A 237 4.30 -22.53 15.58
CA ARG A 237 2.91 -23.02 15.54
C ARG A 237 2.71 -24.11 14.49
N PHE A 238 3.36 -24.00 13.33
CA PHE A 238 3.18 -24.93 12.21
C PHE A 238 4.38 -25.86 11.99
N GLY A 239 5.44 -25.76 12.81
CA GLY A 239 6.63 -26.60 12.70
C GLY A 239 7.40 -26.40 11.40
N LEU A 240 7.51 -25.15 10.94
CA LEU A 240 8.15 -24.80 9.68
C LEU A 240 9.68 -24.63 9.83
N GLY A 241 10.40 -24.77 8.73
CA GLY A 241 11.80 -24.34 8.63
C GLY A 241 11.91 -22.84 8.35
N ASP A 242 13.07 -22.42 7.86
CA ASP A 242 13.23 -21.07 7.28
C ASP A 242 12.26 -20.90 6.09
N PHE A 243 11.66 -19.73 5.96
CA PHE A 243 10.81 -19.39 4.83
C PHE A 243 10.88 -17.91 4.47
N THR A 244 10.70 -17.62 3.19
CA THR A 244 10.33 -16.30 2.67
C THR A 244 9.07 -16.48 1.85
N GLY A 245 8.06 -15.66 2.10
CA GLY A 245 6.73 -15.96 1.60
C GLY A 245 5.75 -14.81 1.70
N SER A 246 4.55 -15.09 1.24
CA SER A 246 3.45 -14.13 1.20
C SER A 246 2.33 -14.59 2.11
N LEU A 247 2.03 -13.81 3.14
CA LEU A 247 0.84 -14.00 3.96
C LEU A 247 -0.33 -13.28 3.31
N PHE A 248 -1.30 -14.05 2.81
CA PHE A 248 -2.60 -13.54 2.43
C PHE A 248 -3.46 -13.35 3.68
N ILE A 249 -3.99 -12.14 3.85
CA ILE A 249 -4.83 -11.73 4.97
C ILE A 249 -6.23 -11.42 4.44
N HIS A 250 -7.27 -12.05 4.99
CA HIS A 250 -8.67 -11.71 4.73
C HIS A 250 -9.40 -11.45 6.03
N ALA A 251 -9.78 -10.19 6.27
CA ALA A 251 -10.63 -9.84 7.40
C ALA A 251 -12.10 -10.11 7.08
N ILE A 252 -12.75 -10.93 7.90
CA ILE A 252 -14.13 -11.39 7.73
C ILE A 252 -15.03 -10.93 8.87
N ARG A 253 -16.33 -10.81 8.59
CA ARG A 253 -17.34 -10.28 9.53
C ARG A 253 -17.01 -8.89 10.08
N ILE A 254 -16.50 -8.04 9.19
CA ILE A 254 -16.02 -6.68 9.51
C ILE A 254 -17.09 -5.60 9.31
N ALA A 255 -16.79 -4.37 9.72
CA ALA A 255 -17.67 -3.21 9.53
C ALA A 255 -16.86 -1.92 9.34
N GLY A 256 -17.45 -0.90 8.71
CA GLY A 256 -16.83 0.40 8.51
C GLY A 256 -16.11 0.53 7.17
N HIS A 257 -14.99 -0.16 6.97
CA HIS A 257 -14.23 -0.13 5.72
C HIS A 257 -13.55 -1.47 5.38
N ASP A 258 -13.27 -1.66 4.10
CA ASP A 258 -12.73 -2.88 3.47
C ASP A 258 -11.20 -2.88 3.29
N VAL A 259 -10.52 -1.88 3.82
CA VAL A 259 -9.05 -1.76 3.74
C VAL A 259 -8.40 -2.38 4.96
N VAL A 260 -7.49 -3.35 4.76
CA VAL A 260 -6.65 -3.93 5.82
C VAL A 260 -5.36 -3.11 5.93
N LYS A 261 -5.32 -2.25 6.96
CA LYS A 261 -4.15 -1.42 7.30
C LYS A 261 -3.26 -2.13 8.33
N TYR A 262 -1.94 -2.14 8.12
CA TYR A 262 -0.98 -2.69 9.08
C TYR A 262 0.38 -1.99 8.99
N ALA A 263 1.22 -2.19 10.01
CA ALA A 263 2.65 -1.97 9.94
C ALA A 263 3.36 -3.33 9.77
N LEU A 264 4.33 -3.41 8.87
CA LEU A 264 5.23 -4.55 8.72
C LEU A 264 6.60 -4.17 9.25
N ASP A 265 7.03 -4.90 10.27
CA ASP A 265 8.37 -4.82 10.82
C ASP A 265 9.24 -5.94 10.26
N MET A 266 10.51 -5.62 10.09
CA MET A 266 11.59 -6.60 10.07
C MET A 266 12.43 -6.36 11.31
N TYR A 267 12.79 -7.41 12.02
CA TYR A 267 13.69 -7.31 13.17
C TYR A 267 14.70 -8.46 13.17
N GLY A 268 15.90 -8.17 13.69
CA GLY A 268 16.99 -9.12 13.82
C GLY A 268 17.33 -9.39 15.28
N GLU A 269 17.70 -10.62 15.62
CA GLU A 269 18.13 -10.98 16.98
C GLU A 269 19.39 -10.20 17.44
N ASP A 270 20.27 -9.81 16.49
CA ASP A 270 21.45 -8.98 16.75
C ASP A 270 21.14 -7.48 16.91
N GLY A 271 19.91 -7.08 16.62
CA GLY A 271 19.43 -5.70 16.66
C GLY A 271 19.87 -4.82 15.49
N LEU A 272 20.51 -5.37 14.44
CA LEU A 272 20.96 -4.62 13.25
C LEU A 272 19.88 -4.51 12.16
N ALA A 273 18.84 -5.33 12.24
CA ALA A 273 17.63 -5.20 11.43
C ALA A 273 16.51 -4.56 12.26
N LEU A 274 15.97 -3.45 11.76
CA LEU A 274 14.77 -2.82 12.31
C LEU A 274 14.05 -2.06 11.20
N SER A 275 12.74 -2.25 11.08
CA SER A 275 11.89 -1.56 10.09
C SER A 275 10.48 -1.40 10.64
N CYS A 276 9.74 -0.43 10.12
CA CYS A 276 8.32 -0.22 10.43
C CYS A 276 7.64 0.44 9.24
N SER A 277 7.29 -0.37 8.26
CA SER A 277 6.71 0.10 6.99
C SER A 277 5.21 -0.11 7.00
N HIS A 278 4.44 0.95 6.78
CA HIS A 278 2.99 0.89 6.83
C HIS A 278 2.41 0.51 5.47
N ASP A 279 1.27 -0.16 5.46
CA ASP A 279 0.59 -0.52 4.23
C ASP A 279 -0.93 -0.50 4.39
N ALA A 280 -1.58 -0.25 3.27
CA ALA A 280 -3.02 -0.27 3.08
C ALA A 280 -3.41 -0.69 1.65
N ASN A 281 -2.42 -0.96 0.78
CA ASN A 281 -2.59 -1.04 -0.65
C ASN A 281 -2.79 -2.47 -1.13
N ALA A 282 -4.04 -2.91 -1.09
CA ALA A 282 -4.44 -4.27 -1.42
C ALA A 282 -4.60 -4.53 -2.93
N TRP A 283 -3.80 -3.89 -3.78
CA TRP A 283 -4.05 -3.90 -5.21
C TRP A 283 -2.81 -3.76 -6.09
N PRO A 284 -2.84 -4.40 -7.28
CA PRO A 284 -1.72 -4.36 -8.19
C PRO A 284 -1.80 -3.19 -9.17
N ALA A 285 -0.64 -2.72 -9.62
CA ALA A 285 -0.46 -1.60 -10.54
C ALA A 285 0.40 -2.00 -11.75
N ASP A 286 0.33 -1.21 -12.82
CA ASP A 286 1.19 -1.38 -13.99
C ASP A 286 2.65 -1.09 -13.64
N PHE A 287 2.87 -0.06 -12.82
CA PHE A 287 4.18 0.42 -12.42
C PHE A 287 4.23 0.76 -10.92
N TYR A 288 5.41 0.60 -10.34
CA TYR A 288 5.75 1.13 -9.04
C TYR A 288 7.04 1.93 -9.14
N ALA A 289 7.21 2.95 -8.31
CA ALA A 289 8.41 3.76 -8.29
C ALA A 289 8.74 4.22 -6.86
N GLY A 290 9.85 4.94 -6.72
CA GLY A 290 10.32 5.43 -5.43
C GLY A 290 11.16 4.44 -4.62
N MET A 291 11.69 3.42 -5.29
CA MET A 291 12.77 2.60 -4.74
C MET A 291 14.10 3.29 -5.08
N PRO A 292 15.00 3.52 -4.12
CA PRO A 292 16.31 4.08 -4.41
C PRO A 292 17.27 3.01 -4.93
N ALA A 293 18.22 3.42 -5.76
CA ALA A 293 19.41 2.61 -6.00
C ALA A 293 20.29 2.55 -4.74
N GLY A 294 21.07 1.47 -4.62
CA GLY A 294 22.00 1.28 -3.51
C GLY A 294 23.16 2.29 -3.54
N ASP A 295 23.68 2.59 -2.35
CA ASP A 295 24.99 3.21 -2.17
C ASP A 295 26.14 2.20 -2.42
N GLU A 296 27.41 2.62 -2.49
CA GLU A 296 28.55 1.75 -2.77
C GLU A 296 28.73 0.59 -1.75
N ASP A 297 28.17 0.76 -0.56
CA ASP A 297 28.20 -0.20 0.55
C ASP A 297 26.85 -0.88 0.82
N GLU A 298 25.87 -0.71 -0.07
CA GLU A 298 24.52 -1.29 0.04
C GLU A 298 24.27 -2.33 -1.06
N GLU A 299 23.47 -3.34 -0.71
CA GLU A 299 22.86 -4.30 -1.63
C GLU A 299 21.34 -4.13 -1.54
N VAL A 300 20.67 -4.02 -2.69
CA VAL A 300 19.22 -3.82 -2.75
C VAL A 300 18.54 -5.06 -3.33
N THR A 301 17.58 -5.61 -2.57
CA THR A 301 16.78 -6.77 -2.98
C THR A 301 15.30 -6.40 -3.05
N LEU A 302 14.68 -6.54 -4.22
CA LEU A 302 13.24 -6.39 -4.39
C LEU A 302 12.54 -7.74 -4.15
N PHE A 303 11.57 -7.76 -3.26
CA PHE A 303 10.67 -8.90 -3.05
C PHE A 303 9.38 -8.70 -3.87
N ILE A 304 9.16 -9.61 -4.81
CA ILE A 304 7.95 -9.70 -5.62
C ILE A 304 7.04 -10.76 -5.02
N GLN A 305 5.82 -10.39 -4.66
CA GLN A 305 4.81 -11.27 -4.10
C GLN A 305 3.70 -11.47 -5.13
N ASN A 306 3.78 -12.50 -5.97
CA ASN A 306 2.74 -12.76 -6.96
C ASN A 306 1.38 -12.82 -6.25
N SER A 307 0.47 -11.93 -6.61
CA SER A 307 -0.78 -11.77 -5.86
C SER A 307 -1.93 -12.57 -6.47
N HIS A 308 -1.64 -13.41 -7.46
CA HIS A 308 -2.64 -14.03 -8.34
C HIS A 308 -2.54 -15.54 -8.40
N PRO A 309 -3.66 -16.22 -8.74
CA PRO A 309 -3.71 -17.66 -8.97
C PRO A 309 -3.14 -18.10 -10.33
N MET A 310 -2.25 -17.30 -10.91
CA MET A 310 -1.64 -17.55 -12.21
C MET A 310 -0.15 -17.18 -12.18
N PRO A 311 0.70 -17.85 -12.97
CA PRO A 311 2.14 -17.58 -12.95
C PRO A 311 2.46 -16.24 -13.61
N ILE A 312 3.33 -15.42 -13.01
CA ILE A 312 3.91 -14.27 -13.70
C ILE A 312 4.84 -14.82 -14.80
N PRO A 313 4.55 -14.58 -16.09
CA PRO A 313 5.36 -15.14 -17.15
C PRO A 313 6.79 -14.55 -17.13
N PRO A 314 7.78 -15.30 -17.64
CA PRO A 314 9.11 -14.77 -17.92
C PRO A 314 9.05 -13.43 -18.67
N HIS A 315 10.02 -12.55 -18.43
CA HIS A 315 10.17 -11.29 -19.17
C HIS A 315 8.91 -10.39 -19.10
N SER A 316 8.22 -10.41 -17.95
CA SER A 316 7.02 -9.58 -17.72
C SER A 316 7.21 -8.53 -16.62
N VAL A 317 8.20 -8.74 -15.75
CA VAL A 317 8.60 -7.79 -14.70
C VAL A 317 9.98 -7.26 -15.05
N GLY A 318 10.20 -5.96 -14.89
CA GLY A 318 11.47 -5.33 -15.21
C GLY A 318 11.75 -4.13 -14.33
N LEU A 319 13.01 -3.68 -14.37
CA LEU A 319 13.47 -2.49 -13.68
C LEU A 319 14.12 -1.53 -14.67
N ASN A 320 13.98 -0.23 -14.40
CA ASN A 320 14.71 0.82 -15.09
C ASN A 320 15.02 1.96 -14.13
N ILE A 321 16.07 2.73 -14.43
CA ILE A 321 16.22 4.05 -13.81
C ILE A 321 15.02 4.88 -14.26
N ILE A 322 14.41 5.62 -13.35
CA ILE A 322 13.21 6.38 -13.63
C ILE A 322 13.42 7.33 -14.82
N GLY A 323 12.48 7.34 -15.77
CA GLY A 323 12.57 8.12 -17.01
C GLY A 323 13.56 7.58 -18.07
N ALA A 324 14.29 6.50 -17.81
CA ALA A 324 15.02 5.78 -18.86
C ALA A 324 14.07 4.96 -19.74
N GLN A 325 14.47 4.69 -20.99
CA GLN A 325 13.68 3.89 -21.94
C GLN A 325 14.05 2.41 -21.92
N ASP A 326 15.26 2.09 -21.47
CA ASP A 326 15.76 0.71 -21.44
C ASP A 326 15.31 0.03 -20.15
N VAL A 327 14.53 -1.04 -20.31
CA VAL A 327 14.07 -1.88 -19.21
C VAL A 327 14.95 -3.14 -19.15
N SER A 328 15.52 -3.41 -17.99
CA SER A 328 16.16 -4.68 -17.69
C SER A 328 15.10 -5.66 -17.20
N TRP A 329 14.94 -6.78 -17.90
CA TRP A 329 13.84 -7.72 -17.65
C TRP A 329 14.26 -8.88 -16.77
N PHE A 330 13.37 -9.27 -15.87
CA PHE A 330 13.49 -10.48 -15.09
C PHE A 330 13.06 -11.69 -15.95
N GLU A 331 13.98 -12.62 -16.16
CA GLU A 331 13.84 -13.70 -17.15
C GLU A 331 13.16 -14.97 -16.62
N GLU A 332 12.88 -15.05 -15.32
CA GLU A 332 12.28 -16.24 -14.71
C GLU A 332 10.77 -16.08 -14.53
N GLU A 333 10.04 -17.20 -14.61
CA GLU A 333 8.64 -17.28 -14.22
C GLU A 333 8.51 -17.22 -12.69
N ILE A 334 7.46 -16.56 -12.19
CA ILE A 334 7.11 -16.59 -10.76
C ILE A 334 5.80 -17.34 -10.60
N PRO A 335 5.74 -18.44 -9.83
CA PRO A 335 4.55 -19.29 -9.73
C PRO A 335 3.35 -18.55 -9.09
N PRO A 336 2.11 -19.04 -9.27
CA PRO A 336 0.93 -18.52 -8.58
C PRO A 336 1.17 -18.35 -7.08
N PHE A 337 0.85 -17.19 -6.52
CA PHE A 337 1.10 -16.85 -5.10
C PHE A 337 2.56 -16.93 -4.61
N GLY A 338 3.51 -17.23 -5.50
CA GLY A 338 4.92 -17.36 -5.17
C GLY A 338 5.59 -16.04 -4.83
N THR A 339 6.64 -16.13 -4.02
CA THR A 339 7.46 -14.99 -3.62
C THR A 339 8.85 -15.09 -4.23
N ARG A 340 9.35 -14.02 -4.82
CA ARG A 340 10.68 -13.98 -5.42
C ARG A 340 11.51 -12.82 -4.91
N ALA A 341 12.68 -13.13 -4.36
CA ALA A 341 13.75 -12.16 -4.14
C ALA A 341 14.53 -11.90 -5.45
N MET A 342 14.68 -10.63 -5.81
CA MET A 342 15.37 -10.18 -7.00
C MET A 342 16.44 -9.16 -6.63
N SER A 343 17.70 -9.43 -6.98
CA SER A 343 18.78 -8.46 -6.80
C SER A 343 18.63 -7.31 -7.79
N VAL A 344 18.48 -6.09 -7.26
CA VAL A 344 18.41 -4.88 -8.07
C VAL A 344 19.77 -4.60 -8.70
N ASP A 345 20.85 -4.80 -7.95
CA ASP A 345 22.23 -4.56 -8.41
C ASP A 345 22.63 -5.48 -9.56
N ALA A 346 22.12 -6.71 -9.58
CA ALA A 346 22.35 -7.64 -10.69
C ALA A 346 21.60 -7.23 -11.96
N LEU A 347 20.41 -6.64 -11.83
CA LEU A 347 19.55 -6.27 -12.95
C LEU A 347 19.84 -4.85 -13.49
N LEU A 348 20.30 -3.95 -12.61
CA LEU A 348 20.69 -2.57 -12.89
C LEU A 348 22.08 -2.25 -12.32
N PRO A 349 23.17 -2.89 -12.80
CA PRO A 349 24.52 -2.73 -12.25
C PRO A 349 25.09 -1.31 -12.41
N GLN A 350 24.49 -0.49 -13.27
CA GLN A 350 24.86 0.90 -13.48
C GLN A 350 24.16 1.87 -12.52
N ALA A 351 23.11 1.43 -11.82
CA ALA A 351 22.34 2.29 -10.93
C ALA A 351 23.11 2.50 -9.62
N SER A 352 23.20 3.75 -9.18
CA SER A 352 23.82 4.11 -7.90
C SER A 352 23.08 5.28 -7.29
N TRP A 353 23.00 5.35 -5.96
CA TRP A 353 22.46 6.54 -5.30
C TRP A 353 23.06 7.84 -5.90
N PRO A 354 22.25 8.85 -6.24
CA PRO A 354 20.82 9.03 -5.94
C PRO A 354 19.83 8.58 -7.02
N ASP A 355 20.22 7.69 -7.94
CA ASP A 355 19.28 7.15 -8.93
C ASP A 355 18.05 6.55 -8.25
N GLN A 356 16.89 6.77 -8.86
CA GLN A 356 15.62 6.18 -8.44
C GLN A 356 15.19 5.13 -9.46
N VAL A 357 14.62 4.03 -8.98
CA VAL A 357 14.25 2.87 -9.77
C VAL A 357 12.73 2.81 -9.93
N GLU A 358 12.32 2.56 -11.16
CA GLU A 358 10.96 2.27 -11.59
C GLU A 358 10.84 0.76 -11.85
N ILE A 359 9.69 0.19 -11.48
CA ILE A 359 9.38 -1.23 -11.55
C ILE A 359 8.23 -1.39 -12.55
N VAL A 360 8.50 -2.06 -13.66
CA VAL A 360 7.46 -2.52 -14.58
C VAL A 360 6.84 -3.78 -14.00
N ALA A 361 5.59 -3.69 -13.54
CA ALA A 361 4.94 -4.72 -12.74
C ALA A 361 3.77 -5.42 -13.44
N GLY A 362 3.20 -4.82 -14.49
CA GLY A 362 2.20 -5.45 -15.35
C GLY A 362 0.91 -5.90 -14.65
N ARG A 363 0.61 -5.33 -13.47
CA ARG A 363 -0.49 -5.68 -12.56
C ARG A 363 -0.40 -7.10 -11.97
N TYR A 364 0.77 -7.70 -11.86
CA TYR A 364 0.95 -9.06 -11.32
C TYR A 364 0.98 -9.16 -9.78
N PHE A 365 1.33 -8.08 -9.09
CA PHE A 365 1.50 -8.10 -7.64
C PHE A 365 1.07 -6.80 -7.00
N VAL A 366 0.55 -6.88 -5.78
CA VAL A 366 0.31 -5.72 -4.90
C VAL A 366 1.65 -5.13 -4.46
N ARG A 367 1.60 -3.99 -3.77
CA ARG A 367 2.77 -3.15 -3.45
C ARG A 367 4.02 -3.96 -3.06
N PRO A 368 5.10 -3.93 -3.85
CA PRO A 368 6.30 -4.70 -3.57
C PRO A 368 7.15 -4.02 -2.49
N ARG A 369 8.02 -4.81 -1.87
CA ARG A 369 8.91 -4.37 -0.78
C ARG A 369 10.35 -4.60 -1.18
N TYR A 370 11.23 -3.71 -0.75
CA TYR A 370 12.65 -3.87 -0.98
C TYR A 370 13.40 -3.87 0.35
N GLU A 371 14.40 -4.74 0.45
CA GLU A 371 15.37 -4.78 1.54
C GLU A 371 16.66 -4.13 1.08
N VAL A 372 17.23 -3.29 1.93
CA VAL A 372 18.58 -2.77 1.77
C VAL A 372 19.46 -3.31 2.88
N LYS A 373 20.53 -4.01 2.49
CA LYS A 373 21.54 -4.54 3.39
C LYS A 373 22.84 -3.75 3.20
N ARG A 374 23.38 -3.18 4.28
CA ARG A 374 24.72 -2.60 4.26
C ARG A 374 25.79 -3.66 4.51
N LYS A 375 27.00 -3.44 3.99
CA LYS A 375 28.20 -4.26 4.27
C LYS A 375 28.47 -4.43 5.78
N GLY A 376 28.07 -3.45 6.59
CA GLY A 376 28.15 -3.49 8.05
C GLY A 376 27.12 -4.37 8.76
N GLY A 377 26.17 -4.99 8.04
CA GLY A 377 25.13 -5.86 8.59
C GLY A 377 23.79 -5.17 8.88
N ASN A 378 23.76 -3.84 8.95
CA ASN A 378 22.53 -3.06 9.10
C ASN A 378 21.55 -3.35 7.96
N ARG A 379 20.28 -3.56 8.31
CA ARG A 379 19.22 -3.87 7.34
C ARG A 379 17.97 -3.06 7.60
N ARG A 380 17.26 -2.78 6.50
CA ARG A 380 15.96 -2.13 6.50
C ARG A 380 15.09 -2.68 5.37
N ILE A 381 13.78 -2.68 5.58
CA ILE A 381 12.76 -2.88 4.55
C ILE A 381 11.94 -1.60 4.41
N ALA A 382 11.68 -1.23 3.17
CA ALA A 382 10.71 -0.23 2.78
C ALA A 382 9.87 -0.74 1.59
N HIS A 383 8.96 0.08 1.07
CA HIS A 383 8.08 -0.30 -0.03
C HIS A 383 8.19 0.69 -1.18
N ALA A 384 8.01 0.20 -2.41
CA ALA A 384 7.78 1.09 -3.55
C ALA A 384 6.33 1.61 -3.51
N ASN A 385 6.05 2.72 -4.18
CA ASN A 385 4.69 3.28 -4.27
C ASN A 385 4.11 3.09 -5.66
N VAL A 386 2.77 3.11 -5.74
CA VAL A 386 2.06 3.02 -7.02
C VAL A 386 2.42 4.23 -7.87
N GLU A 387 2.95 3.98 -9.05
CA GLU A 387 3.10 5.00 -10.08
C GLU A 387 1.81 5.08 -10.90
N ARG A 388 1.33 6.30 -11.14
CA ARG A 388 0.02 6.54 -11.77
C ARG A 388 0.15 6.62 -13.29
N THR A 389 -0.63 5.79 -13.98
CA THR A 389 -0.74 5.78 -15.46
C THR A 389 -1.96 6.53 -15.97
N ASP A 390 -2.83 6.94 -15.05
CA ASP A 390 -4.14 7.53 -15.28
C ASP A 390 -4.18 9.04 -15.02
N LEU A 391 -3.09 9.59 -14.46
CA LEU A 391 -2.93 11.01 -14.23
C LEU A 391 -2.25 11.66 -15.44
N ALA A 392 -2.80 12.81 -15.83
CA ALA A 392 -2.27 13.67 -16.87
C ALA A 392 -2.04 15.07 -16.31
N PRO A 393 -1.13 15.86 -16.89
CA PRO A 393 -0.97 17.28 -16.59
C PRO A 393 -2.32 18.02 -16.52
N ASP A 394 -2.54 18.74 -15.42
CA ASP A 394 -3.71 19.58 -15.24
C ASP A 394 -3.33 21.07 -15.39
N PRO A 395 -3.80 21.74 -16.47
CA PRO A 395 -3.44 23.12 -16.75
C PRO A 395 -3.99 24.12 -15.72
N HIS A 396 -4.87 23.71 -14.80
CA HIS A 396 -5.42 24.57 -13.75
C HIS A 396 -4.54 24.60 -12.49
N ILE A 397 -3.63 23.63 -12.30
CA ILE A 397 -2.78 23.57 -11.11
C ILE A 397 -1.92 24.84 -10.91
N PRO A 398 -1.28 25.39 -11.96
CA PRO A 398 -0.52 26.64 -11.83
C PRO A 398 -1.34 27.84 -11.33
N ASP A 399 -2.66 27.83 -11.53
CA ASP A 399 -3.56 28.91 -11.08
C ASP A 399 -4.08 28.72 -9.65
N LEU A 400 -3.87 27.55 -9.02
CA LEU A 400 -4.39 27.25 -7.68
C LEU A 400 -3.83 28.16 -6.60
N GLU A 401 -2.59 28.65 -6.74
CA GLU A 401 -1.93 29.49 -5.73
C GLU A 401 -2.79 30.70 -5.35
N LYS A 402 -3.49 31.28 -6.32
CA LYS A 402 -4.39 32.44 -6.16
C LYS A 402 -5.51 32.20 -5.15
N HIS A 403 -5.94 30.95 -4.97
CA HIS A 403 -7.10 30.57 -4.18
C HIS A 403 -6.79 29.59 -3.04
N MET A 404 -5.67 28.89 -3.13
CA MET A 404 -5.30 27.77 -2.25
C MET A 404 -3.89 27.90 -1.67
N GLY A 405 -3.25 29.07 -1.82
CA GLY A 405 -1.92 29.36 -1.26
C GLY A 405 -0.86 28.39 -1.77
N LYS A 406 -0.24 27.61 -0.88
CA LYS A 406 0.80 26.63 -1.27
C LYS A 406 0.27 25.49 -2.15
N GLY A 407 -1.05 25.29 -2.25
CA GLY A 407 -1.63 24.21 -3.06
C GLY A 407 -1.23 22.83 -2.54
N TYR A 408 -0.65 22.00 -3.40
CA TYR A 408 -0.12 20.69 -3.03
C TYR A 408 1.18 20.82 -2.24
N ILE A 409 1.23 20.16 -1.08
CA ILE A 409 2.39 20.13 -0.19
C ILE A 409 2.83 18.68 -0.04
N MET A 410 4.11 18.41 -0.26
CA MET A 410 4.72 17.14 0.14
C MET A 410 5.67 17.43 1.32
N PRO A 411 5.31 17.08 2.56
CA PRO A 411 6.15 17.34 3.72
C PRO A 411 6.97 16.11 4.15
N LEU A 412 8.26 16.30 4.42
CA LEU A 412 9.16 15.29 5.00
C LEU A 412 9.84 15.84 6.25
N PRO A 413 10.02 15.04 7.33
CA PRO A 413 10.56 15.54 8.57
C PRO A 413 12.04 15.86 8.43
N ILE A 414 12.51 16.82 9.22
CA ILE A 414 13.91 16.92 9.61
C ILE A 414 13.93 16.43 11.05
N LEU A 415 14.43 15.22 11.27
CA LEU A 415 14.58 14.62 12.61
C LEU A 415 15.60 15.43 13.45
N PRO A 416 15.68 15.21 14.79
CA PRO A 416 16.66 15.87 15.64
C PRO A 416 18.07 15.78 15.05
N ARG A 417 18.62 16.94 14.66
CA ARG A 417 19.83 17.02 13.84
C ARG A 417 21.09 16.62 14.58
N ASP A 418 21.10 16.62 15.90
CA ASP A 418 22.19 16.10 16.69
C ASP A 418 22.30 14.57 16.60
N GLU A 419 21.19 13.88 16.34
CA GLU A 419 21.11 12.41 16.29
C GLU A 419 21.00 11.86 14.86
N PHE A 420 20.40 12.60 13.94
CA PHE A 420 20.07 12.12 12.60
C PHE A 420 20.62 13.03 11.49
N GLN A 421 20.87 12.42 10.33
CA GLN A 421 21.03 13.09 9.04
C GLN A 421 19.76 12.86 8.21
N SER A 422 19.39 13.84 7.38
CA SER A 422 18.20 13.80 6.53
C SER A 422 18.57 14.19 5.11
N VAL A 423 18.26 13.33 4.15
CA VAL A 423 18.45 13.56 2.70
C VAL A 423 17.14 13.23 2.00
N MET A 424 16.74 14.05 1.02
CA MET A 424 15.46 13.93 0.35
C MET A 424 15.61 13.98 -1.17
N LEU A 425 14.77 13.22 -1.88
CA LEU A 425 14.72 13.13 -3.34
C LEU A 425 13.30 13.34 -3.85
N PRO A 426 13.01 14.42 -4.58
CA PRO A 426 11.78 14.51 -5.37
C PRO A 426 11.65 13.31 -6.31
N THR A 427 10.45 12.74 -6.39
CA THR A 427 10.18 11.54 -7.17
C THR A 427 9.03 11.81 -8.15
N PRO A 428 9.25 11.65 -9.46
CA PRO A 428 8.14 11.68 -10.41
C PRO A 428 7.38 10.35 -10.31
N MET A 429 6.09 10.39 -9.97
CA MET A 429 5.27 9.21 -9.64
C MET A 429 4.05 9.06 -10.56
N ALA A 430 4.03 9.72 -11.72
CA ALA A 430 3.11 9.42 -12.80
C ALA A 430 3.85 9.33 -14.14
N THR A 431 3.38 8.48 -15.05
CA THR A 431 4.10 8.19 -16.31
C THR A 431 4.15 9.39 -17.26
N GLU A 432 3.22 10.33 -17.14
CA GLU A 432 3.19 11.58 -17.91
C GLU A 432 3.96 12.74 -17.24
N GLN A 433 4.52 12.54 -16.03
CA GLN A 433 5.43 13.52 -15.42
C GLN A 433 6.81 13.42 -16.06
N HIS A 434 7.03 14.21 -17.11
CA HIS A 434 8.32 14.32 -17.79
C HIS A 434 9.30 15.30 -17.11
N GLU A 435 8.79 16.14 -16.23
CA GLU A 435 9.55 17.08 -15.42
C GLU A 435 8.80 17.43 -14.13
N LEU A 436 9.53 17.93 -13.14
CA LEU A 436 8.99 18.40 -11.86
C LEU A 436 9.37 19.88 -11.65
N PRO A 437 8.47 20.83 -11.93
CA PRO A 437 8.68 22.25 -11.62
C PRO A 437 8.48 22.47 -10.12
N ILE A 438 9.56 22.49 -9.34
CA ILE A 438 9.45 22.49 -7.86
C ILE A 438 10.46 23.38 -7.15
N ARG A 439 10.12 23.67 -5.90
CA ARG A 439 11.00 24.27 -4.89
C ARG A 439 10.87 23.51 -3.58
N ALA A 440 11.89 23.62 -2.73
CA ALA A 440 11.88 23.13 -1.36
C ALA A 440 11.87 24.32 -0.38
N GLU A 441 11.06 24.23 0.67
CA GLU A 441 11.10 25.14 1.82
C GLU A 441 11.57 24.38 3.06
N MET A 442 12.61 24.87 3.74
CA MET A 442 13.02 24.37 5.05
C MET A 442 12.30 25.16 6.14
N ILE A 443 11.65 24.45 7.05
CA ILE A 443 10.77 25.02 8.06
C ILE A 443 11.17 24.52 9.44
N ASP A 444 11.34 25.44 10.38
CA ASP A 444 11.58 25.12 11.80
C ASP A 444 10.30 24.58 12.46
N ALA A 445 10.43 23.80 13.54
CA ALA A 445 9.28 23.28 14.28
C ALA A 445 8.24 24.36 14.68
N THR A 446 8.66 25.62 14.81
CA THR A 446 7.78 26.77 15.07
C THR A 446 6.87 27.16 13.91
N GLY A 447 7.10 26.65 12.69
CA GLY A 447 6.41 27.02 11.47
C GLY A 447 7.08 28.15 10.68
N GLU A 448 8.21 28.67 11.15
CA GLU A 448 9.00 29.67 10.42
C GLU A 448 9.78 29.03 9.27
N THR A 449 9.58 29.51 8.05
CA THR A 449 10.42 29.15 6.90
C THR A 449 11.80 29.77 7.05
N VAL A 450 12.83 28.94 7.24
CA VAL A 450 14.21 29.37 7.50
C VAL A 450 15.07 29.45 6.24
N ALA A 451 14.74 28.68 5.20
CA ALA A 451 15.42 28.72 3.91
C ALA A 451 14.50 28.25 2.78
N VAL A 452 14.73 28.72 1.56
CA VAL A 452 13.99 28.30 0.35
C VAL A 452 14.97 28.01 -0.77
N LYS A 453 14.86 26.83 -1.40
CA LYS A 453 15.71 26.39 -2.50
C LYS A 453 14.84 26.14 -3.72
N PHE A 454 15.05 26.93 -4.77
CA PHE A 454 14.43 26.66 -6.06
C PHE A 454 15.21 25.55 -6.76
N LEU A 455 14.51 24.46 -7.13
CA LEU A 455 15.12 23.29 -7.76
C LEU A 455 14.95 23.30 -9.29
N GLY A 456 14.13 24.21 -9.81
CA GLY A 456 13.87 24.32 -11.24
C GLY A 456 12.85 23.30 -11.73
N ARG A 457 12.93 23.00 -13.04
CA ARG A 457 12.18 21.95 -13.71
C ARG A 457 13.07 20.72 -13.80
N ILE A 458 13.03 19.89 -12.77
CA ILE A 458 13.86 18.67 -12.71
C ILE A 458 13.35 17.71 -13.78
N PRO A 459 14.14 17.35 -14.81
CA PRO A 459 13.73 16.35 -15.79
C PRO A 459 13.46 15.01 -15.11
N ARG A 460 12.49 14.23 -15.59
CA ARG A 460 12.10 12.94 -14.98
C ARG A 460 13.28 12.01 -14.68
N ARG A 461 14.29 12.01 -15.56
CA ARG A 461 15.47 11.14 -15.47
C ARG A 461 16.52 11.63 -14.47
N GLU A 462 16.43 12.87 -14.01
CA GLU A 462 17.41 13.45 -13.09
C GLU A 462 16.91 13.34 -11.66
N SER A 463 17.73 12.73 -10.80
CA SER A 463 17.54 12.78 -9.34
C SER A 463 18.33 13.96 -8.76
N VAL A 464 17.67 14.80 -7.96
CA VAL A 464 18.31 15.93 -7.29
C VAL A 464 18.23 15.74 -5.77
N GLU A 465 19.39 15.58 -5.15
CA GLU A 465 19.53 15.49 -3.70
C GLU A 465 19.28 16.82 -3.00
N VAL A 466 18.44 16.78 -1.97
CA VAL A 466 18.31 17.84 -0.97
C VAL A 466 18.87 17.30 0.35
N ASP A 467 20.19 17.46 0.51
CA ASP A 467 20.89 17.20 1.77
C ASP A 467 20.70 18.38 2.73
N VAL A 468 20.06 18.12 3.88
CA VAL A 468 19.67 19.17 4.83
C VAL A 468 20.87 19.84 5.50
N GLU A 469 21.92 19.08 5.82
CA GLU A 469 23.10 19.63 6.51
C GLU A 469 23.92 20.53 5.59
N SER A 470 24.09 20.10 4.34
CA SER A 470 24.74 20.88 3.28
C SER A 470 23.95 22.14 2.98
N TRP A 471 22.62 22.03 2.85
CA TRP A 471 21.77 23.19 2.59
C TRP A 471 21.81 24.22 3.74
N ILE A 472 21.80 23.78 5.01
CA ILE A 472 21.97 24.66 6.17
C ILE A 472 23.32 25.39 6.13
N ALA A 473 24.40 24.68 5.81
CA ALA A 473 25.73 25.25 5.74
C ALA A 473 25.87 26.27 4.60
N GLU A 474 25.30 25.97 3.42
CA GLU A 474 25.30 26.84 2.24
C GLU A 474 24.58 28.16 2.49
N GLU A 475 23.39 28.12 3.11
CA GLU A 475 22.57 29.30 3.38
C GLU A 475 22.95 30.04 4.66
N GLY A 476 23.83 29.44 5.50
CA GLY A 476 24.08 29.93 6.86
C GLY A 476 22.82 29.93 7.73
N ALA A 477 21.85 29.07 7.39
CA ALA A 477 20.57 28.97 8.06
C ALA A 477 20.71 28.34 9.45
N LYS A 478 19.67 28.45 10.26
CA LYS A 478 19.57 27.77 11.56
C LYS A 478 18.18 27.18 11.71
N LEU A 479 18.11 26.03 12.36
CA LEU A 479 16.87 25.45 12.89
C LEU A 479 16.95 25.57 14.43
N PRO A 480 16.46 26.68 15.02
CA PRO A 480 16.54 26.90 16.46
C PRO A 480 15.94 25.78 17.30
N SER A 481 14.90 25.10 16.80
CA SER A 481 14.26 23.99 17.50
C SER A 481 15.07 22.69 17.43
N GLY A 482 16.14 22.62 16.62
CA GLY A 482 16.97 21.44 16.42
C GLY A 482 16.37 20.38 15.47
N TYR A 483 15.10 20.54 15.11
CA TYR A 483 14.34 19.72 14.17
C TYR A 483 13.30 20.60 13.44
N GLY A 484 12.64 20.06 12.42
CA GLY A 484 11.69 20.78 11.59
C GLY A 484 11.15 19.88 10.48
N HIS A 485 10.90 20.44 9.30
CA HIS A 485 10.55 19.68 8.10
C HIS A 485 10.92 20.43 6.83
N VAL A 486 10.91 19.70 5.72
CA VAL A 486 10.98 20.27 4.37
C VAL A 486 9.62 20.10 3.70
N GLU A 487 9.12 21.17 3.08
CA GLU A 487 7.98 21.11 2.17
C GLU A 487 8.46 21.23 0.73
N PHE A 488 8.18 20.22 -0.09
CA PHE A 488 8.28 20.34 -1.53
C PHE A 488 6.96 20.84 -2.11
N LEU A 489 7.07 21.85 -2.97
CA LEU A 489 5.95 22.60 -3.53
C LEU A 489 6.18 22.77 -5.03
N TYR A 490 5.10 22.80 -5.81
CA TYR A 490 5.20 23.20 -7.21
C TYR A 490 5.66 24.67 -7.33
N ASP A 491 6.51 24.96 -8.30
CA ASP A 491 7.00 26.30 -8.62
C ASP A 491 7.14 26.47 -10.14
N PHE A 492 6.17 27.18 -10.73
CA PHE A 492 6.04 27.35 -12.17
C PHE A 492 6.74 28.60 -12.71
N ARG A 493 7.67 29.22 -11.98
CA ARG A 493 8.34 30.47 -12.43
C ARG A 493 9.09 30.31 -13.76
N ASP A 494 9.57 29.11 -14.06
CA ASP A 494 10.24 28.73 -15.31
C ASP A 494 9.30 27.92 -16.25
N GLY A 495 8.00 27.97 -15.99
CA GLY A 495 6.97 27.15 -16.63
C GLY A 495 6.96 25.71 -16.14
N GLY A 496 6.44 24.82 -16.97
CA GLY A 496 6.30 23.40 -16.68
C GLY A 496 4.87 23.00 -16.35
N GLU A 497 4.68 21.71 -16.11
CA GLU A 497 3.38 21.07 -15.93
C GLU A 497 3.33 20.30 -14.60
N ALA A 498 2.11 20.05 -14.11
CA ALA A 498 1.86 19.30 -12.89
C ALA A 498 0.53 18.57 -13.00
N ASP A 499 0.40 17.46 -12.29
CA ASP A 499 -0.79 16.58 -12.25
C ASP A 499 -1.38 16.45 -10.83
N GLY A 500 -0.76 17.08 -9.83
CA GLY A 500 -1.16 17.00 -8.42
C GLY A 500 -0.59 15.81 -7.67
N TRP A 501 0.35 15.06 -8.26
CA TRP A 501 0.94 13.84 -7.72
C TRP A 501 2.44 13.99 -7.41
N LEU A 502 2.82 15.12 -6.82
CA LEU A 502 4.20 15.37 -6.34
C LEU A 502 4.56 14.37 -5.23
N HIS A 503 5.70 13.69 -5.33
CA HIS A 503 6.19 12.77 -4.31
C HIS A 503 7.65 13.08 -3.97
N ALA A 504 8.12 12.55 -2.83
CA ALA A 504 9.54 12.42 -2.57
C ALA A 504 9.86 11.27 -1.64
N LEU A 505 11.06 10.73 -1.81
CA LEU A 505 11.71 9.83 -0.89
C LEU A 505 12.51 10.63 0.15
N GLY A 506 12.35 10.28 1.43
CA GLY A 506 13.20 10.73 2.52
C GLY A 506 14.08 9.58 3.02
N ARG A 507 15.38 9.81 3.12
CA ARG A 507 16.37 8.90 3.72
C ARG A 507 16.91 9.54 4.99
N PHE A 508 16.87 8.79 6.07
CA PHE A 508 17.31 9.21 7.40
C PHE A 508 18.40 8.27 7.89
N GLU A 509 19.49 8.82 8.40
CA GLU A 509 20.59 8.05 8.98
C GLU A 509 20.79 8.43 10.45
N GLN A 510 20.82 7.45 11.35
CA GLN A 510 21.16 7.67 12.75
C GLN A 510 22.68 7.75 12.87
N LYS A 511 23.20 8.89 13.35
CA LYS A 511 24.64 9.17 13.38
C LYS A 511 25.44 8.20 14.24
N ALA A 512 24.84 7.69 15.32
CA ALA A 512 25.52 6.80 16.26
C ALA A 512 25.74 5.38 15.70
N SER A 513 24.79 4.86 14.91
CA SER A 513 24.82 3.49 14.38
C SER A 513 25.17 3.41 12.89
N GLY A 514 24.97 4.49 12.14
CA GLY A 514 24.94 4.46 10.68
C GLY A 514 23.76 3.65 10.09
N HIS A 515 22.80 3.26 10.93
CA HIS A 515 21.55 2.61 10.49
C HIS A 515 20.71 3.64 9.73
N ARG A 516 19.91 3.17 8.77
CA ARG A 516 19.12 4.03 7.86
C ARG A 516 17.66 3.60 7.86
N ALA A 517 16.77 4.57 7.67
CA ALA A 517 15.37 4.36 7.37
C ALA A 517 14.98 5.18 6.13
N GLU A 518 14.02 4.67 5.37
CA GLU A 518 13.50 5.32 4.16
C GLU A 518 11.98 5.33 4.19
N THR A 519 11.41 6.43 3.72
CA THR A 519 9.97 6.60 3.57
C THR A 519 9.68 7.40 2.30
N ILE A 520 8.58 7.09 1.64
CA ILE A 520 8.14 7.80 0.44
C ILE A 520 6.64 7.99 0.49
N PHE A 521 6.18 9.20 0.16
CA PHE A 521 4.76 9.52 0.11
C PHE A 521 4.45 10.65 -0.87
N GLY A 522 3.14 10.86 -1.13
CA GLY A 522 2.61 11.85 -2.06
C GLY A 522 2.08 13.12 -1.41
N ALA A 523 2.07 14.19 -2.19
CA ALA A 523 1.53 15.47 -1.80
C ALA A 523 0.00 15.42 -1.67
N HIS A 524 -0.52 16.26 -0.78
CA HIS A 524 -1.94 16.59 -0.73
C HIS A 524 -2.11 18.10 -0.56
N ILE A 525 -3.35 18.57 -0.66
CA ILE A 525 -3.71 19.91 -0.19
C ILE A 525 -4.14 19.78 1.27
N TYR A 526 -3.61 20.64 2.15
CA TYR A 526 -3.83 20.55 3.58
C TYR A 526 -4.49 21.81 4.14
N ASN A 527 -5.38 21.63 5.12
CA ASN A 527 -5.91 22.69 5.99
C ASN A 527 -6.31 23.98 5.25
N THR A 528 -7.18 23.81 4.27
CA THR A 528 -7.84 24.91 3.56
C THR A 528 -9.33 24.62 3.43
N ALA A 529 -10.14 25.67 3.40
CA ALA A 529 -11.60 25.53 3.26
C ALA A 529 -12.04 25.35 1.80
N THR A 530 -11.22 25.83 0.85
CA THR A 530 -11.48 25.70 -0.58
C THR A 530 -11.15 24.27 -1.02
N ILE A 531 -11.97 23.71 -1.91
CA ILE A 531 -11.72 22.37 -2.46
C ILE A 531 -11.34 22.48 -3.94
N TYR A 532 -10.45 21.60 -4.37
CA TYR A 532 -10.10 21.40 -5.77
C TYR A 532 -10.16 19.90 -6.06
N LYS A 533 -11.12 19.49 -6.90
CA LYS A 533 -11.47 18.07 -7.12
C LYS A 533 -11.77 17.36 -5.80
N ASP A 534 -10.95 16.38 -5.44
CA ASP A 534 -11.04 15.56 -4.23
C ASP A 534 -10.11 16.04 -3.09
N GLU A 535 -9.46 17.19 -3.26
CA GLU A 535 -8.54 17.78 -2.29
C GLU A 535 -9.16 19.00 -1.57
N PRO A 536 -8.87 19.23 -0.26
CA PRO A 536 -8.14 18.36 0.67
C PRO A 536 -8.75 16.97 0.84
N GLN A 537 -7.92 15.94 0.72
CA GLN A 537 -8.39 14.55 0.76
C GLN A 537 -9.10 14.23 2.09
N SER A 538 -10.20 13.49 2.00
CA SER A 538 -10.88 12.89 3.14
C SER A 538 -11.02 11.38 2.94
N TYR A 539 -10.71 10.61 3.99
CA TYR A 539 -10.66 9.15 3.92
C TYR A 539 -12.03 8.49 3.87
N THR A 540 -13.06 9.11 4.45
CA THR A 540 -14.38 8.48 4.65
C THR A 540 -15.54 9.31 4.14
N ASN A 541 -15.37 10.62 3.93
CA ASN A 541 -16.44 11.55 3.56
C ASN A 541 -15.99 12.52 2.48
N LYS A 542 -16.91 13.33 1.96
CA LYS A 542 -16.53 14.41 1.02
C LYS A 542 -15.50 15.35 1.66
N PRO A 543 -14.54 15.87 0.87
CA PRO A 543 -13.65 16.96 1.27
C PRO A 543 -14.41 18.12 1.94
N PRO A 544 -13.75 18.85 2.87
CA PRO A 544 -12.31 18.83 3.09
C PRO A 544 -11.83 17.89 4.22
N GLY A 545 -12.73 17.21 4.97
CA GLY A 545 -12.37 16.19 5.98
C GLY A 545 -11.18 16.51 6.90
N LEU A 546 -11.11 17.75 7.42
CA LEU A 546 -9.93 18.33 8.09
C LEU A 546 -9.76 17.93 9.55
N THR A 547 -9.74 16.64 9.82
CA THR A 547 -9.51 16.09 11.17
C THR A 547 -8.44 15.03 11.15
N THR A 548 -7.75 14.85 12.26
CA THR A 548 -6.70 13.86 12.44
C THR A 548 -7.15 12.73 13.36
N ARG A 549 -6.96 11.50 12.91
CA ARG A 549 -6.96 10.30 13.75
C ARG A 549 -5.89 9.34 13.24
N LEU A 550 -4.69 9.39 13.85
CA LEU A 550 -3.58 8.50 13.51
C LEU A 550 -3.41 7.44 14.60
N PHE A 551 -2.96 6.26 14.20
CA PHE A 551 -2.60 5.16 15.10
C PHE A 551 -1.08 5.02 15.11
N LEU A 552 -0.49 5.14 16.29
CA LEU A 552 0.93 4.99 16.53
C LEU A 552 1.14 3.73 17.37
N ARG A 553 1.65 2.67 16.76
CA ARG A 553 2.07 1.48 17.49
C ARG A 553 3.17 1.83 18.49
N VAL A 554 3.17 1.19 19.65
CA VAL A 554 4.30 1.24 20.59
C VAL A 554 5.18 0.02 20.39
N GLY A 555 6.51 0.22 20.40
CA GLY A 555 7.49 -0.85 20.37
C GLY A 555 7.33 -1.81 21.54
N SER A 556 7.51 -3.11 21.30
CA SER A 556 7.42 -4.11 22.37
C SER A 556 8.46 -3.83 23.45
N LEU A 557 8.03 -3.84 24.71
CA LEU A 557 8.88 -3.58 25.88
C LEU A 557 9.75 -4.80 26.29
N SER A 558 9.81 -5.85 25.48
CA SER A 558 10.38 -7.15 25.87
C SER A 558 11.77 -7.43 25.28
N GLY A 559 12.78 -7.36 26.14
CA GLY A 559 14.14 -7.88 25.92
C GLY A 559 15.03 -7.51 27.11
N ASP A 560 15.93 -8.40 27.52
CA ASP A 560 16.80 -8.26 28.71
C ASP A 560 17.78 -7.06 28.65
N ASP A 561 17.82 -6.33 27.52
CA ASP A 561 18.61 -5.11 27.28
C ASP A 561 17.77 -3.80 27.27
N GLY A 562 16.48 -3.86 27.60
CA GLY A 562 15.55 -2.72 27.52
C GLY A 562 14.78 -2.73 26.20
N GLY A 563 13.47 -2.51 26.27
CA GLY A 563 12.58 -2.53 25.10
C GLY A 563 12.80 -1.37 24.13
N LEU A 564 12.20 -1.49 22.93
CA LEU A 564 12.25 -0.43 21.91
C LEU A 564 11.52 0.83 22.40
N ASP A 565 12.14 2.00 22.20
CA ASP A 565 11.41 3.26 22.36
C ASP A 565 10.65 3.59 21.07
N THR A 566 9.60 4.38 21.18
CA THR A 566 8.75 4.81 20.05
C THR A 566 8.93 6.31 19.86
N MET A 567 9.19 6.72 18.62
CA MET A 567 9.25 8.13 18.24
C MET A 567 8.16 8.48 17.25
N CYS A 568 7.75 9.74 17.27
CA CYS A 568 6.80 10.28 16.32
C CYS A 568 7.18 11.71 15.93
N HIS A 569 6.97 12.04 14.66
CA HIS A 569 7.12 13.39 14.14
C HIS A 569 5.81 13.80 13.47
N LEU A 570 5.14 14.80 14.05
CA LEU A 570 3.88 15.35 13.53
C LEU A 570 4.15 16.67 12.83
N ILE A 571 3.67 16.83 11.61
CA ILE A 571 3.73 18.06 10.83
C ILE A 571 2.30 18.60 10.72
N TYR A 572 2.16 19.92 10.87
CA TYR A 572 0.91 20.64 10.61
C TYR A 572 1.03 21.42 9.29
N PRO A 573 1.02 20.74 8.12
CA PRO A 573 1.10 21.42 6.83
C PRO A 573 -0.17 22.24 6.59
N ALA A 574 -0.05 23.40 5.95
CA ALA A 574 -1.21 24.25 5.65
C ALA A 574 -1.04 24.93 4.29
N SER A 575 -1.95 24.61 3.36
CA SER A 575 -1.97 25.22 2.02
C SER A 575 -2.38 26.70 2.11
N THR A 576 -3.28 27.03 3.02
CA THR A 576 -3.63 28.42 3.37
C THR A 576 -3.51 28.62 4.88
N PRO A 577 -3.33 29.86 5.38
CA PRO A 577 -3.42 30.13 6.83
C PRO A 577 -4.69 29.51 7.43
N TRP A 578 -4.55 28.76 8.53
CA TRP A 578 -5.63 28.08 9.24
C TRP A 578 -5.69 28.54 10.70
N HIS A 579 -6.03 27.64 11.63
CA HIS A 579 -5.87 27.88 13.07
C HIS A 579 -4.40 28.05 13.42
N GLU A 580 -4.07 29.09 14.20
CA GLU A 580 -2.68 29.40 14.60
C GLU A 580 -1.97 28.20 15.23
N LYS A 581 -2.71 27.37 15.97
CA LYS A 581 -2.21 26.16 16.61
C LYS A 581 -3.22 25.02 16.50
N SER A 582 -2.70 23.80 16.48
CA SER A 582 -3.47 22.57 16.63
C SER A 582 -3.99 22.41 18.07
N SER A 583 -4.98 21.55 18.25
CA SER A 583 -5.47 21.12 19.57
C SER A 583 -5.37 19.60 19.68
N THR A 584 -4.14 19.11 19.58
CA THR A 584 -3.83 17.68 19.45
C THR A 584 -3.87 16.97 20.80
N LEU A 585 -4.54 15.82 20.84
CA LEU A 585 -4.47 14.87 21.94
C LEU A 585 -3.65 13.64 21.54
N LEU A 586 -2.70 13.27 22.39
CA LEU A 586 -1.98 12.00 22.36
C LEU A 586 -2.58 11.11 23.44
N ILE A 587 -3.22 10.01 23.04
CA ILE A 587 -3.98 9.13 23.95
C ILE A 587 -3.29 7.77 23.97
N LEU A 588 -2.60 7.46 25.06
CA LEU A 588 -1.98 6.15 25.28
C LEU A 588 -3.05 5.12 25.62
N HIS A 589 -3.04 3.99 24.94
CA HIS A 589 -3.95 2.87 25.14
C HIS A 589 -3.19 1.62 25.61
N ASP A 590 -3.87 0.78 26.38
CA ASP A 590 -3.39 -0.55 26.78
C ASP A 590 -3.62 -1.63 25.70
N ALA A 591 -3.19 -2.85 26.02
CA ALA A 591 -3.35 -4.04 25.17
C ALA A 591 -4.81 -4.45 24.96
N GLU A 592 -5.74 -3.93 25.77
CA GLU A 592 -7.18 -4.13 25.60
C GLU A 592 -7.86 -3.00 24.81
N GLY A 593 -7.08 -2.00 24.35
CA GLY A 593 -7.57 -0.85 23.61
C GLY A 593 -8.27 0.19 24.49
N LYS A 594 -7.99 0.24 25.79
CA LYS A 594 -8.54 1.25 26.72
C LYS A 594 -7.55 2.39 26.93
N PRO A 595 -8.02 3.65 27.03
CA PRO A 595 -7.17 4.77 27.37
C PRO A 595 -6.54 4.62 28.76
N VAL A 596 -5.23 4.82 28.84
CA VAL A 596 -4.42 4.80 30.07
C VAL A 596 -4.02 6.21 30.49
N ALA A 597 -3.65 7.04 29.51
CA ALA A 597 -3.16 8.40 29.74
C ALA A 597 -3.42 9.30 28.53
N GLU A 598 -3.55 10.60 28.79
CA GLU A 598 -3.73 11.61 27.76
C GLU A 598 -2.72 12.74 27.94
N ARG A 599 -2.25 13.30 26.82
CA ARG A 599 -1.42 14.51 26.77
C ARG A 599 -1.97 15.44 25.69
N LYS A 600 -2.11 16.72 26.03
CA LYS A 600 -2.41 17.76 25.06
C LYS A 600 -1.12 18.38 24.56
N VAL A 601 -0.98 18.50 23.25
CA VAL A 601 0.11 19.24 22.60
C VAL A 601 -0.47 20.23 21.60
N GLU A 602 0.25 21.32 21.36
CA GLU A 602 -0.13 22.35 20.40
C GLU A 602 1.00 22.50 19.39
N ILE A 603 0.69 22.36 18.10
CA ILE A 603 1.64 22.52 17.00
C ILE A 603 1.27 23.79 16.25
N ALA A 604 2.23 24.68 15.99
CA ALA A 604 1.96 25.89 15.21
C ALA A 604 1.53 25.54 13.78
N CYS A 605 0.64 26.35 13.19
CA CYS A 605 0.27 26.22 11.78
C CYS A 605 1.51 26.30 10.89
N GLY A 606 1.72 25.30 10.05
CA GLY A 606 2.91 25.18 9.22
C GLY A 606 4.14 24.65 9.96
N GLY A 607 4.05 24.37 11.27
CA GLY A 607 5.15 23.85 12.09
C GLY A 607 5.11 22.32 12.27
N SER A 608 5.94 21.82 13.18
CA SER A 608 6.05 20.40 13.48
C SER A 608 6.36 20.11 14.95
N PHE A 609 6.22 18.86 15.36
CA PHE A 609 6.44 18.40 16.73
C PHE A 609 7.01 16.99 16.74
N HIS A 610 8.25 16.87 17.21
CA HIS A 610 8.92 15.60 17.43
C HIS A 610 8.86 15.21 18.92
N TRP A 611 8.59 13.94 19.21
CA TRP A 611 8.54 13.43 20.58
C TRP A 611 8.85 11.92 20.65
N ARG A 612 9.30 11.48 21.83
CA ARG A 612 9.44 10.06 22.18
C ARG A 612 8.45 9.63 23.24
N LEU A 613 8.05 8.36 23.20
CA LEU A 613 7.11 7.79 24.16
C LEU A 613 7.65 7.87 25.59
N THR A 614 8.93 7.57 25.79
CA THR A 614 9.61 7.66 27.09
C THR A 614 9.64 9.07 27.69
N GLU A 615 9.61 10.09 26.84
CA GLU A 615 9.59 11.51 27.24
C GLU A 615 8.17 12.00 27.50
N MET A 616 7.20 11.50 26.74
CA MET A 616 5.80 11.95 26.78
C MET A 616 5.00 11.30 27.91
N PHE A 617 5.27 10.02 28.20
CA PHE A 617 4.54 9.23 29.20
C PHE A 617 5.48 8.66 30.27
N THR A 618 5.01 8.72 31.51
CA THR A 618 5.75 8.22 32.68
C THR A 618 5.95 6.70 32.61
N ALA A 619 6.94 6.18 33.33
CA ALA A 619 7.17 4.74 33.43
C ALA A 619 5.91 3.98 33.89
N GLU A 620 5.19 4.49 34.89
CA GLU A 620 3.95 3.88 35.40
C GLU A 620 2.85 3.81 34.33
N GLU A 621 2.69 4.87 33.52
CA GLU A 621 1.71 4.87 32.41
C GLU A 621 2.12 3.87 31.31
N ARG A 622 3.42 3.75 31.02
CA ARG A 622 3.94 2.79 30.02
C ARG A 622 3.83 1.35 30.51
N GLU A 623 4.05 1.07 31.79
CA GLU A 623 3.85 -0.27 32.36
C GLU A 623 2.40 -0.74 32.24
N LYS A 624 1.44 0.18 32.40
CA LYS A 624 0.01 -0.10 32.23
C LYS A 624 -0.39 -0.51 30.82
N THR A 625 0.47 -0.30 29.81
CA THR A 625 0.15 -0.74 28.45
C THR A 625 0.31 -2.24 28.24
N GLY A 626 0.90 -2.96 29.20
CA GLY A 626 1.07 -4.40 29.12
C GLY A 626 2.00 -4.87 27.99
N GLY A 627 2.89 -4.00 27.50
CA GLY A 627 3.86 -4.33 26.44
C GLY A 627 3.29 -4.34 25.00
N ALA A 628 1.98 -4.19 24.84
CA ALA A 628 1.29 -4.18 23.54
C ALA A 628 0.37 -2.95 23.41
N GLY A 629 0.80 -1.79 23.89
CA GLY A 629 0.01 -0.55 23.78
C GLY A 629 0.10 0.14 22.42
N TYR A 630 -0.63 1.23 22.29
CA TYR A 630 -0.52 2.16 21.16
C TYR A 630 -0.93 3.57 21.59
N VAL A 631 -0.60 4.57 20.77
CA VAL A 631 -1.06 5.95 20.95
C VAL A 631 -2.00 6.33 19.82
N ILE A 632 -3.15 6.92 20.16
CA ILE A 632 -4.01 7.62 19.18
C ILE A 632 -3.64 9.08 19.18
N VAL A 633 -3.28 9.60 18.01
CA VAL A 633 -3.13 11.04 17.79
C VAL A 633 -4.45 11.57 17.23
N ARG A 634 -5.11 12.46 17.98
CA ARG A 634 -6.42 13.00 17.61
C ARG A 634 -6.40 14.51 17.57
N ASP A 635 -6.88 15.07 16.47
CA ASP A 635 -7.12 16.51 16.33
C ASP A 635 -8.43 16.74 15.55
N THR A 636 -9.27 17.66 16.01
CA THR A 636 -10.55 17.99 15.37
C THR A 636 -10.57 19.38 14.73
N SER A 637 -9.48 20.13 14.87
CA SER A 637 -9.26 21.47 14.34
C SER A 637 -8.45 21.45 13.04
N CYS A 638 -7.57 20.46 12.84
CA CYS A 638 -6.73 20.34 11.65
C CYS A 638 -6.42 18.90 11.25
N ARG A 639 -5.96 18.74 10.01
CA ARG A 639 -5.29 17.55 9.48
C ARG A 639 -3.79 17.67 9.73
N LEU A 640 -3.21 16.72 10.44
CA LEU A 640 -1.78 16.55 10.65
C LEU A 640 -1.26 15.46 9.73
N PHE A 641 0.01 15.55 9.41
CA PHE A 641 0.76 14.49 8.73
C PHE A 641 1.77 13.91 9.71
N GLY A 642 1.85 12.59 9.83
CA GLY A 642 2.63 11.93 10.90
C GLY A 642 3.64 10.95 10.35
N PHE A 643 4.78 10.86 11.04
CA PHE A 643 5.79 9.82 10.86
C PHE A 643 5.96 9.06 12.17
N HIS A 644 6.07 7.74 12.06
CA HIS A 644 6.20 6.79 13.16
C HIS A 644 7.53 6.05 13.02
N GLY A 645 8.25 5.93 14.14
CA GLY A 645 9.48 5.15 14.19
C GLY A 645 9.66 4.41 15.51
N LEU A 646 10.50 3.38 15.49
CA LEU A 646 11.01 2.69 16.66
C LEU A 646 12.52 2.91 16.78
N LEU A 647 13.01 2.93 18.02
CA LEU A 647 14.42 3.14 18.35
C LEU A 647 14.92 1.97 19.20
N ASN A 648 16.02 1.35 18.75
CA ASN A 648 16.78 0.36 19.51
C ASN A 648 18.05 1.01 20.08
N GLY A 649 17.87 2.05 20.88
CA GLY A 649 18.96 2.89 21.37
C GLY A 649 19.83 3.44 20.23
N GLU A 650 21.14 3.22 20.33
CA GLU A 650 22.13 3.60 19.32
C GLU A 650 22.52 2.43 18.39
N LYS A 651 21.71 1.36 18.31
CA LYS A 651 21.98 0.21 17.43
C LYS A 651 21.26 0.31 16.08
N SER A 652 19.96 0.62 16.09
CA SER A 652 19.13 0.70 14.89
C SER A 652 17.86 1.51 15.14
N PHE A 653 17.20 1.93 14.06
CA PHE A 653 15.91 2.59 14.13
C PHE A 653 15.06 2.30 12.89
N CYS A 654 13.80 2.70 12.91
CA CYS A 654 12.97 2.74 11.71
C CYS A 654 12.16 4.04 11.68
N LEU A 655 11.67 4.41 10.50
CA LEU A 655 10.79 5.55 10.30
C LEU A 655 9.95 5.31 9.05
N ASP A 656 8.65 5.57 9.14
CA ASP A 656 7.77 5.65 8.00
C ASP A 656 6.59 6.59 8.25
N HIS A 657 5.95 7.06 7.18
CA HIS A 657 4.73 7.84 7.25
C HIS A 657 3.56 7.03 7.84
N MET A 658 2.66 7.70 8.53
CA MET A 658 1.51 7.09 9.21
C MET A 658 0.23 7.21 8.37
N PHE A 659 -0.59 6.16 8.40
CA PHE A 659 -1.96 6.23 7.89
C PHE A 659 -2.96 6.61 8.99
N GLY A 660 -4.02 7.33 8.59
CA GLY A 660 -5.20 7.51 9.42
C GLY A 660 -5.98 6.20 9.53
N PHE A 661 -6.47 5.87 10.72
CA PHE A 661 -7.32 4.70 10.95
C PHE A 661 -8.80 5.06 10.81
#